data_AF-A0A1C5KL37-F1
#
_entry.id   AF-A0A1C5KL37-F1
#
_cell.length_a   1.000
_cell.length_b   1.000
_cell.length_c   1.000
_cell.angle_alpha   90.00
_cell.angle_beta   90.00
_cell.angle_gamma   90.00
#
_symmetry.space_group_name_H-M   'P 1'
#
loop_
_entity.id
_entity.type
_entity.pdbx_description
1 polymer ?
#
loop_
_entity_poly.entity_id
_entity_poly.type
_entity_poly.pdbx_seq_one_letter_code
_entity_poly.pdbx_strand_id
1 'polypeptide(L)'
;MKKKWITAVLCLSVLTTMTGTFVKANDTVQEESILEKYEHQHREVGEAVYRKAASAFSGGDGSESAPYEISSAEELQYLANLLAEDALSDYRGKHYILTADISLNDVSNYKNWGEERPAYDWKPIGTEAAFTGVFDGNGHVISGLYLNRDIEESNEEDSSDYGGLFASVYQGTIKNLNLTEVYIEVSGERSRVGGIAGMASKTQILDCTVDGKLIGYDGYYGGIAGSASGTISGCAFAGTVSAVKNLQNGQSGQAYLGGIAGDFSSAIVGTGDESADAFEGITNCINKGTIEVENGCQSALAAGGIAGTNAARITGCTNEGTVEAKAAAEEREELGTSALSIGGIAGSFVVAVLGEDGVICDCENTGTVVADSANTGGIVGTIDLADPRYAVTIENCKNTGKVFSANHYYAGIAADAGVKADNTLTIANCTNEADFTEGEGAGIVYELVMQKGKVLLSGNANHGKILSSGQNAAGILCYTANMGDDWQLDLENCENTADITSEGNVGGIAGFTAYYKTDTAATSFSVLNCKNSGNLSSSTTNGYIGGILAVDGFMQTQTVMDGCENSGKISFTDPWVMGETDLKTENDEGEKEDASLFTLSVMGGGIVGRIGEAVLLSVDADQPDGQEINKKDALVRISNCVNTGDLSYEKPKKGDGVTEEEFQKAAQTYWKASMGGILGDCSCTNGYSVNFENCTYHTERGIGNTELPDIE
;
A
#
# COMPACT_ATOMS: atom_id res chain seq x y z
N MET A 1 25.47 14.37 27.67
CA MET A 1 26.04 13.73 26.45
C MET A 1 25.21 12.59 25.82
N LYS A 2 23.91 12.45 26.13
CA LYS A 2 22.98 11.50 25.46
C LYS A 2 21.84 12.16 24.65
N LYS A 3 21.82 13.49 24.53
CA LYS A 3 20.72 14.24 23.88
C LYS A 3 21.00 14.74 22.46
N LYS A 4 22.23 14.59 21.92
CA LYS A 4 22.59 15.02 20.55
C LYS A 4 22.31 13.98 19.45
N TRP A 5 21.80 12.80 19.80
CA TRP A 5 21.57 11.70 18.85
C TRP A 5 20.12 11.59 18.36
N ILE A 6 19.17 12.28 18.99
CA ILE A 6 17.76 12.30 18.52
C ILE A 6 17.57 13.40 17.46
N THR A 7 18.33 14.49 17.53
CA THR A 7 18.22 15.63 16.59
C THR A 7 18.82 15.37 15.21
N ALA A 8 19.59 14.28 15.04
CA ALA A 8 20.26 13.97 13.77
C ALA A 8 19.48 12.99 12.89
N VAL A 9 18.46 12.30 13.42
CA VAL A 9 17.69 11.29 12.66
C VAL A 9 16.55 11.91 11.86
N LEU A 10 15.99 13.04 12.29
CA LEU A 10 14.92 13.74 11.56
C LEU A 10 15.41 14.64 10.40
N CYS A 11 16.71 14.93 10.32
CA CYS A 11 17.26 15.81 9.28
C CYS A 11 18.01 15.07 8.14
N LEU A 12 18.23 13.76 8.25
CA LEU A 12 18.95 13.00 7.20
C LEU A 12 18.03 12.24 6.24
N SER A 13 16.78 11.96 6.61
CA SER A 13 15.82 11.24 5.75
C SER A 13 15.19 12.10 4.65
N VAL A 14 15.58 13.38 4.51
CA VAL A 14 14.97 14.35 3.58
C VAL A 14 15.89 14.71 2.39
N LEU A 15 17.06 14.09 2.26
CA LEU A 15 18.08 14.50 1.27
C LEU A 15 18.35 13.53 0.12
N THR A 16 17.59 12.43 -0.04
CA THR A 16 17.82 11.46 -1.13
C THR A 16 16.76 11.42 -2.24
N THR A 17 15.78 12.33 -2.26
CA THR A 17 14.89 12.51 -3.42
C THR A 17 14.97 13.92 -4.02
N MET A 18 16.19 14.43 -4.16
CA MET A 18 16.46 15.66 -4.93
C MET A 18 17.67 15.45 -5.84
N THR A 19 17.46 14.80 -6.99
CA THR A 19 18.35 14.97 -8.16
C THR A 19 17.56 15.42 -9.38
N GLY A 20 16.77 16.47 -9.19
CA GLY A 20 16.40 17.39 -10.27
C GLY A 20 17.35 18.59 -10.25
N THR A 21 18.59 18.43 -10.71
CA THR A 21 19.54 19.56 -10.78
C THR A 21 19.15 20.51 -11.92
N PHE A 22 18.65 21.69 -11.55
CA PHE A 22 18.78 22.89 -12.37
C PHE A 22 20.26 23.27 -12.47
N VAL A 23 20.96 22.78 -13.49
CA VAL A 23 22.31 23.24 -13.83
C VAL A 23 22.18 24.54 -14.61
N LYS A 24 22.62 25.66 -14.01
CA LYS A 24 23.02 26.85 -14.76
C LYS A 24 24.21 26.50 -15.65
N ALA A 25 24.11 26.83 -16.93
CA ALA A 25 25.10 26.57 -17.95
C ALA A 25 26.51 27.05 -17.59
N ASN A 26 27.50 26.29 -18.06
CA ASN A 26 28.96 26.43 -17.96
C ASN A 26 29.60 25.93 -16.67
N ASP A 27 29.78 24.61 -16.56
CA ASP A 27 31.13 24.00 -16.52
C ASP A 27 31.02 22.50 -16.82
N THR A 28 31.78 22.01 -17.79
CA THR A 28 31.83 20.60 -18.18
C THR A 28 32.65 19.80 -17.17
N VAL A 29 31.98 19.01 -16.33
CA VAL A 29 32.58 17.89 -15.58
C VAL A 29 31.93 16.61 -16.09
N GLN A 30 32.74 15.72 -16.68
CA GLN A 30 32.34 14.33 -16.92
C GLN A 30 32.37 13.61 -15.57
N GLU A 31 31.21 13.39 -14.96
CA GLU A 31 31.06 12.38 -13.91
C GLU A 31 30.75 11.03 -14.58
N GLU A 32 31.71 10.11 -14.55
CA GLU A 32 31.40 8.69 -14.73
C GLU A 32 30.65 8.23 -13.46
N SER A 33 29.33 8.02 -13.57
CA SER A 33 28.57 7.40 -12.48
C SER A 33 28.99 5.94 -12.35
N ILE A 34 29.61 5.59 -11.22
CA ILE A 34 29.84 4.19 -10.84
C ILE A 34 28.53 3.65 -10.24
N LEU A 35 27.54 3.36 -11.07
CA LEU A 35 26.38 2.57 -10.66
C LEU A 35 26.83 1.10 -10.58
N GLU A 36 26.71 0.48 -9.41
CA GLU A 36 26.96 -0.96 -9.26
C GLU A 36 25.97 -1.75 -10.14
N LYS A 37 26.49 -2.72 -10.92
CA LYS A 37 25.66 -3.56 -11.81
C LYS A 37 24.68 -4.40 -10.98
N TYR A 38 23.44 -4.51 -11.43
CA TYR A 38 22.46 -5.43 -10.84
C TYR A 38 22.95 -6.88 -10.90
N GLU A 39 22.91 -7.60 -9.77
CA GLU A 39 23.37 -8.99 -9.68
C GLU A 39 22.18 -9.94 -9.75
N HIS A 40 22.25 -10.96 -10.62
CA HIS A 40 21.26 -12.03 -10.70
C HIS A 40 21.73 -13.24 -9.89
N GLN A 41 20.80 -13.92 -9.22
CA GLN A 41 21.11 -15.13 -8.46
C GLN A 41 20.85 -16.37 -9.32
N HIS A 42 21.93 -17.11 -9.59
CA HIS A 42 21.90 -18.35 -10.37
C HIS A 42 21.90 -19.60 -9.49
N ARG A 43 21.40 -20.71 -10.05
CA ARG A 43 21.43 -22.04 -9.42
C ARG A 43 21.98 -23.08 -10.39
N GLU A 44 22.52 -24.15 -9.83
CA GLU A 44 22.94 -25.30 -10.61
C GLU A 44 21.71 -26.16 -10.97
N VAL A 45 21.33 -26.18 -12.25
CA VAL A 45 20.17 -26.92 -12.75
C VAL A 45 20.64 -27.99 -13.74
N GLY A 46 20.12 -29.22 -13.59
CA GLY A 46 20.47 -30.34 -14.46
C GLY A 46 19.87 -30.21 -15.87
N GLU A 47 20.41 -30.96 -16.83
CA GLU A 47 19.89 -30.97 -18.21
C GLU A 47 18.41 -31.42 -18.25
N ALA A 48 17.58 -30.66 -18.97
CA ALA A 48 16.16 -30.92 -19.09
C ALA A 48 15.88 -32.22 -19.87
N VAL A 49 14.94 -33.03 -19.38
CA VAL A 49 14.53 -34.29 -20.00
C VAL A 49 13.08 -34.18 -20.42
N TYR A 50 12.84 -34.05 -21.72
CA TYR A 50 11.48 -33.89 -22.25
C TYR A 50 10.83 -35.23 -22.60
N ARG A 51 9.51 -35.29 -22.46
CA ARG A 51 8.70 -36.41 -22.94
C ARG A 51 8.79 -36.49 -24.46
N LYS A 52 8.74 -37.73 -25.00
CA LYS A 52 8.62 -37.93 -26.44
C LYS A 52 7.19 -37.58 -26.89
N ALA A 53 7.08 -36.60 -27.79
CA ALA A 53 5.80 -36.22 -28.38
C ALA A 53 5.12 -37.34 -29.19
N ALA A 54 3.79 -37.26 -29.28
CA ALA A 54 3.01 -37.99 -30.26
C ALA A 54 3.34 -37.51 -31.68
N SER A 55 2.91 -38.25 -32.71
CA SER A 55 3.11 -37.85 -34.11
C SER A 55 1.95 -37.05 -34.71
N ALA A 56 0.79 -37.07 -34.06
CA ALA A 56 -0.45 -36.39 -34.46
C ALA A 56 -1.43 -36.36 -33.29
N PHE A 57 -2.44 -35.49 -33.35
CA PHE A 57 -3.60 -35.52 -32.48
C PHE A 57 -4.54 -36.69 -32.84
N SER A 58 -5.21 -37.26 -31.84
CA SER A 58 -6.13 -38.40 -31.99
C SER A 58 -7.43 -38.07 -32.71
N GLY A 59 -7.84 -36.80 -32.71
CA GLY A 59 -9.08 -36.32 -33.33
C GLY A 59 -9.07 -34.82 -33.63
N GLY A 60 -10.08 -34.37 -34.38
CA GLY A 60 -10.26 -32.97 -34.77
C GLY A 60 -9.43 -32.52 -35.98
N ASP A 61 -9.78 -31.34 -36.51
CA ASP A 61 -9.02 -30.62 -37.56
C ASP A 61 -8.54 -29.23 -37.10
N GLY A 62 -8.76 -28.91 -35.82
CA GLY A 62 -8.39 -27.65 -35.19
C GLY A 62 -9.31 -26.47 -35.53
N SER A 63 -10.44 -26.72 -36.23
CA SER A 63 -11.51 -25.74 -36.38
C SER A 63 -12.34 -25.62 -35.11
N GLU A 64 -13.10 -24.53 -34.96
CA GLU A 64 -14.02 -24.34 -33.83
C GLU A 64 -15.05 -25.48 -33.71
N SER A 65 -15.55 -26.01 -34.84
CA SER A 65 -16.51 -27.11 -34.86
C SER A 65 -15.91 -28.49 -34.62
N ALA A 66 -14.60 -28.64 -34.79
CA ALA A 66 -13.87 -29.89 -34.63
C ALA A 66 -12.46 -29.61 -34.07
N PRO A 67 -12.37 -29.13 -32.81
CA PRO A 67 -11.10 -28.81 -32.17
C PRO A 67 -10.20 -30.04 -32.11
N TYR A 68 -8.88 -29.84 -32.12
CA TYR A 68 -7.93 -30.94 -31.91
C TYR A 68 -8.14 -31.54 -30.51
N GLU A 69 -8.32 -32.85 -30.46
CA GLU A 69 -8.53 -33.60 -29.22
C GLU A 69 -7.18 -33.96 -28.59
N ILE A 70 -7.03 -33.67 -27.29
CA ILE A 70 -5.87 -34.02 -26.49
C ILE A 70 -6.32 -34.92 -25.33
N SER A 71 -5.82 -36.14 -25.36
CA SER A 71 -6.15 -37.22 -24.43
C SER A 71 -4.93 -37.77 -23.68
N SER A 72 -3.72 -37.35 -24.05
CA SER A 72 -2.47 -37.81 -23.42
C SER A 72 -1.39 -36.72 -23.31
N ALA A 73 -0.42 -36.96 -22.43
CA ALA A 73 0.72 -36.06 -22.23
C ALA A 73 1.61 -35.96 -23.48
N GLU A 74 1.69 -37.03 -24.28
CA GLU A 74 2.43 -37.04 -25.55
C GLU A 74 1.78 -36.15 -26.62
N GLU A 75 0.45 -36.07 -26.66
CA GLU A 75 -0.28 -35.17 -27.57
C GLU A 75 -0.15 -33.71 -27.14
N LEU A 76 -0.17 -33.44 -25.83
CA LEU A 76 0.09 -32.09 -25.32
C LEU A 76 1.54 -31.65 -25.61
N GLN A 77 2.51 -32.56 -25.44
CA GLN A 77 3.91 -32.31 -25.82
C GLN A 77 4.07 -32.10 -27.33
N TYR A 78 3.24 -32.75 -28.16
CA TYR A 78 3.23 -32.53 -29.61
C TYR A 78 2.84 -31.08 -29.95
N LEU A 79 1.81 -30.52 -29.28
CA LEU A 79 1.47 -29.11 -29.42
C LEU A 79 2.63 -28.19 -29.00
N ALA A 80 3.26 -28.46 -27.86
CA ALA A 80 4.40 -27.66 -27.40
C ALA A 80 5.56 -27.65 -28.41
N ASN A 81 5.85 -28.80 -29.03
CA ASN A 81 6.91 -28.89 -30.04
C ASN A 81 6.56 -28.13 -31.33
N LEU A 82 5.31 -28.21 -31.80
CA LEU A 82 4.86 -27.50 -32.99
C LEU A 82 5.02 -25.98 -32.90
N LEU A 83 4.89 -25.42 -31.69
CA LEU A 83 5.00 -23.97 -31.43
C LEU A 83 6.40 -23.55 -30.97
N ALA A 84 7.34 -24.50 -30.89
CA ALA A 84 8.73 -24.26 -30.56
C ALA A 84 9.68 -24.48 -31.75
N GLU A 85 9.18 -24.94 -32.89
CA GLU A 85 9.99 -25.17 -34.10
C GLU A 85 9.73 -24.15 -35.21
N ASP A 86 8.52 -23.57 -35.27
CA ASP A 86 8.11 -22.65 -36.34
C ASP A 86 7.26 -21.49 -35.80
N ALA A 87 7.83 -20.28 -35.85
CA ALA A 87 7.18 -19.02 -35.47
C ALA A 87 5.88 -18.71 -36.27
N LEU A 88 5.74 -19.30 -37.46
CA LEU A 88 4.61 -19.12 -38.37
C LEU A 88 3.67 -20.34 -38.40
N SER A 89 3.79 -21.25 -37.43
CA SER A 89 2.99 -22.46 -37.35
C SER A 89 1.49 -22.18 -37.38
N ASP A 90 0.77 -22.73 -38.37
CA ASP A 90 -0.69 -22.63 -38.48
C ASP A 90 -1.43 -23.21 -37.27
N TYR A 91 -0.75 -24.03 -36.45
CA TYR A 91 -1.29 -24.63 -35.24
C TYR A 91 -1.53 -23.60 -34.12
N ARG A 92 -0.83 -22.46 -34.14
CA ARG A 92 -0.92 -21.46 -33.07
C ARG A 92 -2.31 -20.82 -32.95
N GLY A 93 -3.08 -20.78 -34.03
CA GLY A 93 -4.42 -20.17 -34.10
C GLY A 93 -5.58 -21.17 -34.11
N LYS A 94 -5.32 -22.44 -33.76
CA LYS A 94 -6.32 -23.52 -33.80
C LYS A 94 -7.03 -23.69 -32.46
N HIS A 95 -8.11 -24.46 -32.49
CA HIS A 95 -8.88 -24.82 -31.32
C HIS A 95 -8.45 -26.20 -30.81
N TYR A 96 -8.32 -26.33 -29.49
CA TYR A 96 -7.91 -27.53 -28.78
C TYR A 96 -8.88 -27.81 -27.64
N ILE A 97 -9.16 -29.09 -27.40
CA ILE A 97 -10.01 -29.53 -26.30
C ILE A 97 -9.39 -30.73 -25.58
N LEU A 98 -9.38 -30.71 -24.25
CA LEU A 98 -9.04 -31.89 -23.47
C LEU A 98 -10.22 -32.88 -23.46
N THR A 99 -9.92 -34.15 -23.69
CA THR A 99 -10.91 -35.25 -23.63
C THR A 99 -10.66 -36.23 -22.49
N ALA A 100 -9.60 -36.00 -21.71
CA ALA A 100 -9.21 -36.78 -20.54
C ALA A 100 -8.33 -35.94 -19.62
N ASP A 101 -8.24 -36.35 -18.36
CA ASP A 101 -7.22 -35.82 -17.45
C ASP A 101 -5.82 -36.26 -17.91
N ILE A 102 -4.85 -35.37 -17.81
CA ILE A 102 -3.49 -35.55 -18.33
C ILE A 102 -2.50 -35.57 -17.17
N SER A 103 -1.76 -36.67 -17.01
CA SER A 103 -0.65 -36.76 -16.05
C SER A 103 0.69 -36.57 -16.77
N LEU A 104 1.38 -35.46 -16.47
CA LEU A 104 2.69 -35.15 -17.04
C LEU A 104 3.81 -35.93 -16.34
N ASN A 105 3.67 -36.20 -15.03
CA ASN A 105 4.62 -36.94 -14.21
C ASN A 105 3.91 -37.76 -13.12
N ASP A 106 4.62 -38.73 -12.53
CA ASP A 106 4.19 -39.39 -11.30
C ASP A 106 4.32 -38.41 -10.11
N VAL A 107 3.19 -38.06 -9.52
CA VAL A 107 3.08 -37.08 -8.42
C VAL A 107 3.24 -37.70 -7.03
N SER A 108 3.52 -39.01 -6.93
CA SER A 108 3.66 -39.70 -5.64
C SER A 108 4.73 -39.09 -4.71
N ASN A 109 5.75 -38.45 -5.29
CA ASN A 109 6.85 -37.78 -4.60
C ASN A 109 6.83 -36.24 -4.75
N TYR A 110 5.69 -35.64 -5.14
CA TYR A 110 5.57 -34.21 -5.44
C TYR A 110 6.18 -33.28 -4.37
N LYS A 111 6.01 -33.62 -3.09
CA LYS A 111 6.54 -32.83 -1.96
C LYS A 111 8.06 -32.64 -1.97
N ASN A 112 8.80 -33.53 -2.63
CA ASN A 112 10.26 -33.52 -2.67
C ASN A 112 10.81 -33.05 -4.02
N TRP A 113 9.99 -32.56 -4.97
CA TRP A 113 10.45 -32.19 -6.31
C TRP A 113 11.48 -31.06 -6.38
N GLY A 114 11.63 -30.27 -5.31
CA GLY A 114 12.72 -29.29 -5.19
C GLY A 114 14.10 -29.91 -4.96
N GLU A 115 14.16 -31.17 -4.51
CA GLU A 115 15.41 -31.92 -4.31
C GLU A 115 15.52 -33.10 -5.27
N GLU A 116 14.38 -33.77 -5.54
CA GLU A 116 14.26 -34.98 -6.33
C GLU A 116 13.36 -34.73 -7.55
N ARG A 117 13.97 -34.31 -8.67
CA ARG A 117 13.25 -34.06 -9.93
C ARG A 117 12.45 -35.29 -10.41
N PRO A 118 11.25 -35.09 -10.99
CA PRO A 118 10.49 -36.18 -11.62
C PRO A 118 11.12 -36.59 -12.96
N ALA A 119 10.45 -37.51 -13.66
CA ALA A 119 10.96 -38.11 -14.89
C ALA A 119 11.08 -37.14 -16.06
N TYR A 120 10.18 -36.16 -16.16
CA TYR A 120 10.09 -35.25 -17.29
C TYR A 120 9.97 -33.79 -16.87
N ASP A 121 10.77 -32.95 -17.51
CA ASP A 121 10.60 -31.51 -17.52
C ASP A 121 9.53 -31.10 -18.53
N TRP A 122 8.81 -30.03 -18.21
CA TRP A 122 7.82 -29.44 -19.08
C TRP A 122 8.49 -28.48 -20.06
N LYS A 123 8.14 -28.59 -21.34
CA LYS A 123 8.46 -27.58 -22.36
C LYS A 123 7.24 -26.70 -22.56
N PRO A 124 7.28 -25.40 -22.18
CA PRO A 124 6.14 -24.51 -22.32
C PRO A 124 5.62 -24.42 -23.76
N ILE A 125 4.32 -24.25 -23.92
CA ILE A 125 3.69 -24.02 -25.23
C ILE A 125 3.90 -22.56 -25.64
N GLY A 126 4.37 -22.33 -26.86
CA GLY A 126 4.53 -20.98 -27.41
C GLY A 126 5.81 -20.27 -26.99
N THR A 127 6.92 -21.01 -26.91
CA THR A 127 8.26 -20.44 -26.68
C THR A 127 8.76 -19.65 -27.89
N GLU A 128 8.48 -20.11 -29.12
CA GLU A 128 8.85 -19.39 -30.36
C GLU A 128 7.64 -18.72 -31.02
N ALA A 129 6.51 -19.44 -31.07
CA ALA A 129 5.25 -18.96 -31.64
C ALA A 129 4.20 -18.77 -30.54
N ALA A 130 3.91 -17.52 -30.14
CA ALA A 130 2.85 -17.26 -29.16
C ALA A 130 1.54 -17.95 -29.56
N PHE A 131 0.88 -18.59 -28.59
CA PHE A 131 -0.41 -19.22 -28.80
C PHE A 131 -1.49 -18.14 -29.01
N THR A 132 -2.29 -18.28 -30.05
CA THR A 132 -3.33 -17.30 -30.45
C THR A 132 -4.71 -17.93 -30.62
N GLY A 133 -4.83 -19.23 -30.31
CA GLY A 133 -6.04 -20.03 -30.53
C GLY A 133 -6.91 -20.14 -29.28
N VAL A 134 -7.70 -21.21 -29.22
CA VAL A 134 -8.53 -21.56 -28.05
C VAL A 134 -8.05 -22.88 -27.47
N PHE A 135 -7.74 -22.89 -26.18
CA PHE A 135 -7.45 -24.10 -25.41
C PHE A 135 -8.54 -24.29 -24.36
N ASP A 136 -9.43 -25.26 -24.59
CA ASP A 136 -10.52 -25.59 -23.69
C ASP A 136 -10.16 -26.84 -22.86
N GLY A 137 -9.94 -26.65 -21.57
CA GLY A 137 -9.71 -27.73 -20.63
C GLY A 137 -10.93 -28.62 -20.44
N ASN A 138 -12.14 -28.17 -20.83
CA ASN A 138 -13.39 -28.93 -20.72
C ASN A 138 -13.63 -29.52 -19.31
N GLY A 139 -13.12 -28.84 -18.27
CA GLY A 139 -13.19 -29.26 -16.87
C GLY A 139 -12.18 -30.33 -16.46
N HIS A 140 -11.30 -30.78 -17.36
CA HIS A 140 -10.25 -31.76 -17.07
C HIS A 140 -9.06 -31.16 -16.32
N VAL A 141 -8.30 -32.07 -15.70
CA VAL A 141 -7.10 -31.75 -14.93
C VAL A 141 -5.84 -32.06 -15.74
N ILE A 142 -4.84 -31.18 -15.68
CA ILE A 142 -3.46 -31.49 -16.03
C ILE A 142 -2.64 -31.52 -14.74
N SER A 143 -2.03 -32.66 -14.41
CA SER A 143 -1.26 -32.82 -13.18
C SER A 143 0.23 -33.04 -13.42
N GLY A 144 1.05 -32.62 -12.45
CA GLY A 144 2.46 -32.94 -12.40
C GLY A 144 3.35 -32.16 -13.36
N LEU A 145 3.01 -30.89 -13.63
CA LEU A 145 3.85 -29.97 -14.38
C LEU A 145 5.12 -29.67 -13.58
N TYR A 146 6.29 -29.93 -14.15
CA TYR A 146 7.58 -29.63 -13.55
C TYR A 146 8.41 -28.75 -14.48
N LEU A 147 8.78 -27.55 -14.07
CA LEU A 147 9.61 -26.61 -14.82
C LEU A 147 10.70 -26.05 -13.90
N ASN A 148 11.95 -26.47 -14.08
CA ASN A 148 13.08 -26.01 -13.29
C ASN A 148 14.15 -25.43 -14.22
N ARG A 149 14.45 -24.13 -14.11
CA ARG A 149 15.33 -23.42 -15.04
C ARG A 149 16.26 -22.45 -14.32
N ASP A 150 17.41 -22.23 -14.93
CA ASP A 150 18.33 -21.12 -14.66
C ASP A 150 18.54 -20.35 -15.97
N ILE A 151 18.26 -19.06 -15.97
CA ILE A 151 18.30 -18.21 -17.16
C ILE A 151 19.65 -17.50 -17.19
N GLU A 152 20.45 -17.78 -18.21
CA GLU A 152 21.76 -17.14 -18.41
C GLU A 152 21.61 -15.63 -18.71
N GLU A 153 22.58 -14.82 -18.28
CA GLU A 153 22.60 -13.38 -18.59
C GLU A 153 22.65 -13.14 -20.11
N SER A 154 21.64 -12.48 -20.64
CA SER A 154 21.64 -11.93 -21.99
C SER A 154 22.33 -10.56 -22.03
N ASN A 155 22.91 -10.21 -23.18
CA ASN A 155 23.36 -8.83 -23.43
C ASN A 155 22.25 -7.95 -24.03
N GLU A 156 21.01 -8.44 -24.08
CA GLU A 156 19.87 -7.73 -24.65
C GLU A 156 19.07 -7.09 -23.51
N GLU A 157 18.89 -5.77 -23.54
CA GLU A 157 18.32 -5.00 -22.42
C GLU A 157 16.87 -5.37 -22.03
N ASP A 158 16.21 -6.31 -22.72
CA ASP A 158 14.80 -6.72 -22.51
C ASP A 158 14.53 -8.22 -22.73
N SER A 159 15.55 -9.08 -22.74
CA SER A 159 15.32 -10.53 -22.85
C SER A 159 14.60 -11.01 -21.59
N SER A 160 13.41 -11.59 -21.77
CA SER A 160 12.62 -12.11 -20.67
C SER A 160 12.11 -13.49 -21.04
N ASP A 161 12.48 -14.45 -20.21
CA ASP A 161 12.11 -15.84 -20.39
C ASP A 161 10.72 -16.09 -19.81
N TYR A 162 9.93 -16.93 -20.47
CA TYR A 162 8.54 -17.17 -20.09
C TYR A 162 8.31 -18.61 -19.62
N GLY A 163 7.68 -18.77 -18.46
CA GLY A 163 7.42 -20.06 -17.81
C GLY A 163 5.95 -20.29 -17.49
N GLY A 164 5.51 -21.54 -17.62
CA GLY A 164 4.15 -21.97 -17.34
C GLY A 164 3.74 -23.15 -18.21
N LEU A 165 2.45 -23.52 -18.18
CA LEU A 165 1.90 -24.42 -19.20
C LEU A 165 2.13 -23.82 -20.59
N PHE A 166 1.83 -22.53 -20.74
CA PHE A 166 2.15 -21.70 -21.88
C PHE A 166 3.28 -20.72 -21.53
N ALA A 167 4.27 -20.59 -22.40
CA ALA A 167 5.24 -19.50 -22.34
C ALA A 167 4.55 -18.18 -22.71
N SER A 168 3.97 -18.10 -23.91
CA SER A 168 3.35 -16.87 -24.42
C SER A 168 2.01 -17.13 -25.09
N VAL A 169 1.03 -16.30 -24.74
CA VAL A 169 -0.31 -16.27 -25.31
C VAL A 169 -0.59 -14.84 -25.77
N TYR A 170 -1.08 -14.70 -27.00
CA TYR A 170 -1.42 -13.42 -27.60
C TYR A 170 -2.77 -13.49 -28.29
N GLN A 171 -3.75 -12.69 -27.86
CA GLN A 171 -5.11 -12.72 -28.41
C GLN A 171 -5.76 -14.12 -28.40
N GLY A 172 -5.32 -14.99 -27.49
CA GLY A 172 -5.83 -16.34 -27.34
C GLY A 172 -6.89 -16.45 -26.23
N THR A 173 -7.46 -17.64 -26.08
CA THR A 173 -8.34 -17.99 -24.96
C THR A 173 -7.91 -19.30 -24.34
N ILE A 174 -7.72 -19.31 -23.02
CA ILE A 174 -7.53 -20.51 -22.23
C ILE A 174 -8.68 -20.58 -21.24
N LYS A 175 -9.41 -21.71 -21.20
CA LYS A 175 -10.58 -21.80 -20.33
C LYS A 175 -10.84 -23.18 -19.76
N ASN A 176 -11.61 -23.25 -18.67
CA ASN A 176 -12.10 -24.48 -18.04
C ASN A 176 -10.99 -25.49 -17.70
N LEU A 177 -9.84 -25.01 -17.24
CA LEU A 177 -8.64 -25.82 -17.06
C LEU A 177 -8.16 -25.82 -15.60
N ASN A 178 -7.91 -27.01 -15.07
CA ASN A 178 -7.38 -27.19 -13.72
C ASN A 178 -5.95 -27.73 -13.77
N LEU A 179 -5.01 -27.04 -13.15
CA LEU A 179 -3.65 -27.52 -12.96
C LEU A 179 -3.42 -27.91 -11.51
N THR A 180 -2.88 -29.11 -11.27
CA THR A 180 -2.58 -29.61 -9.93
C THR A 180 -1.16 -30.17 -9.85
N GLU A 181 -0.58 -30.14 -8.65
CA GLU A 181 0.80 -30.58 -8.40
C GLU A 181 1.80 -29.91 -9.36
N VAL A 182 1.64 -28.59 -9.53
CA VAL A 182 2.55 -27.77 -10.34
C VAL A 182 3.81 -27.47 -9.53
N TYR A 183 4.98 -27.62 -10.12
CA TYR A 183 6.25 -27.14 -9.57
C TYR A 183 6.98 -26.32 -10.62
N ILE A 184 7.21 -25.05 -10.34
CA ILE A 184 7.99 -24.16 -11.19
C ILE A 184 9.04 -23.44 -10.35
N GLU A 185 10.29 -23.48 -10.76
CA GLU A 185 11.38 -22.73 -10.12
C GLU A 185 12.31 -22.15 -11.18
N VAL A 186 12.45 -20.83 -11.20
CA VAL A 186 13.19 -20.11 -12.23
C VAL A 186 14.12 -19.07 -11.61
N SER A 187 15.43 -19.28 -11.75
CA SER A 187 16.52 -18.42 -11.30
C SER A 187 17.25 -17.74 -12.48
N GLY A 188 18.18 -16.84 -12.20
CA GLY A 188 18.96 -16.11 -13.20
C GLY A 188 18.34 -14.77 -13.61
N GLU A 189 18.41 -14.44 -14.91
CA GLU A 189 17.84 -13.20 -15.47
C GLU A 189 16.32 -13.12 -15.26
N ARG A 190 15.77 -11.91 -15.41
CA ARG A 190 14.36 -11.60 -15.21
C ARG A 190 13.43 -12.50 -16.03
N SER A 191 12.44 -13.08 -15.38
CA SER A 191 11.46 -13.98 -16.04
C SER A 191 10.01 -13.56 -15.81
N ARG A 192 9.10 -14.11 -16.62
CA ARG A 192 7.64 -14.02 -16.38
C ARG A 192 7.09 -15.43 -16.27
N VAL A 193 6.53 -15.75 -15.13
CA VAL A 193 6.13 -17.12 -14.80
C VAL A 193 4.74 -17.15 -14.21
N GLY A 194 3.87 -17.99 -14.77
CA GLY A 194 2.63 -18.35 -14.11
C GLY A 194 2.23 -19.79 -14.37
N GLY A 195 1.32 -20.33 -13.56
CA GLY A 195 0.91 -21.72 -13.71
C GLY A 195 0.32 -21.99 -15.09
N ILE A 196 -0.57 -21.10 -15.55
CA ILE A 196 -1.20 -21.18 -16.87
C ILE A 196 -0.29 -20.55 -17.93
N ALA A 197 0.15 -19.31 -17.74
CA ALA A 197 0.90 -18.57 -18.75
C ALA A 197 2.03 -17.71 -18.16
N GLY A 198 3.20 -17.69 -18.80
CA GLY A 198 4.24 -16.71 -18.49
C GLY A 198 3.83 -15.31 -18.90
N MET A 199 3.50 -15.14 -20.18
CA MET A 199 2.99 -13.91 -20.79
C MET A 199 1.59 -14.16 -21.38
N ALA A 200 0.61 -13.36 -20.98
CA ALA A 200 -0.76 -13.41 -21.52
C ALA A 200 -1.18 -12.02 -22.00
N SER A 201 -0.88 -11.68 -23.25
CA SER A 201 -1.15 -10.34 -23.80
C SER A 201 -2.46 -10.33 -24.60
N LYS A 202 -3.36 -9.38 -24.32
CA LYS A 202 -4.71 -9.30 -24.89
C LYS A 202 -5.47 -10.64 -24.83
N THR A 203 -5.25 -11.40 -23.77
CA THR A 203 -5.67 -12.81 -23.69
C THR A 203 -6.83 -12.96 -22.71
N GLN A 204 -7.67 -13.96 -22.96
CA GLN A 204 -8.71 -14.39 -22.03
C GLN A 204 -8.27 -15.66 -21.29
N ILE A 205 -8.19 -15.61 -19.97
CA ILE A 205 -8.01 -16.78 -19.09
C ILE A 205 -9.26 -16.90 -18.24
N LEU A 206 -10.07 -17.94 -18.45
CA LEU A 206 -11.43 -18.03 -17.91
C LEU A 206 -11.64 -19.33 -17.16
N ASP A 207 -12.16 -19.27 -15.93
CA ASP A 207 -12.56 -20.44 -15.15
C ASP A 207 -11.42 -21.48 -15.00
N CYS A 208 -10.20 -20.98 -14.74
CA CYS A 208 -9.01 -21.80 -14.58
C CYS A 208 -8.58 -21.86 -13.11
N THR A 209 -8.06 -23.01 -12.68
CA THR A 209 -7.49 -23.16 -11.33
C THR A 209 -6.06 -23.67 -11.38
N VAL A 210 -5.22 -23.18 -10.46
CA VAL A 210 -3.86 -23.65 -10.28
C VAL A 210 -3.60 -23.96 -8.81
N ASP A 211 -3.14 -25.18 -8.56
CA ASP A 211 -2.56 -25.63 -7.28
C ASP A 211 -1.12 -26.12 -7.52
N GLY A 212 -0.17 -25.45 -6.88
CA GLY A 212 1.23 -25.85 -6.91
C GLY A 212 2.19 -24.82 -6.35
N LYS A 213 3.49 -25.07 -6.48
CA LYS A 213 4.57 -24.23 -5.97
C LYS A 213 5.30 -23.52 -7.11
N LEU A 214 5.33 -22.20 -7.08
CA LEU A 214 6.07 -21.33 -8.00
C LEU A 214 7.15 -20.59 -7.19
N ILE A 215 8.41 -20.64 -7.63
CA ILE A 215 9.54 -20.03 -6.94
C ILE A 215 10.30 -19.15 -7.93
N GLY A 216 10.49 -17.89 -7.54
CA GLY A 216 11.10 -16.86 -8.35
C GLY A 216 12.24 -16.12 -7.67
N TYR A 217 13.12 -15.57 -8.50
CA TYR A 217 14.27 -14.78 -8.06
C TYR A 217 14.18 -13.33 -8.58
N ASP A 218 13.82 -13.14 -9.85
CA ASP A 218 13.70 -11.84 -10.49
C ASP A 218 12.58 -11.85 -11.55
N GLY A 219 11.76 -10.79 -11.61
CA GLY A 219 10.70 -10.64 -12.60
C GLY A 219 9.29 -10.79 -12.04
N TYR A 220 8.39 -11.41 -12.80
CA TYR A 220 6.96 -11.39 -12.51
C TYR A 220 6.42 -12.81 -12.34
N TYR A 221 5.88 -13.10 -11.16
CA TYR A 221 5.42 -14.43 -10.79
C TYR A 221 3.98 -14.36 -10.33
N GLY A 222 3.07 -15.00 -11.07
CA GLY A 222 1.66 -15.07 -10.70
C GLY A 222 1.16 -16.50 -10.65
N GLY A 223 0.28 -16.83 -9.71
CA GLY A 223 -0.28 -18.18 -9.63
C GLY A 223 -0.96 -18.64 -10.93
N ILE A 224 -1.62 -17.72 -11.65
CA ILE A 224 -2.22 -17.96 -12.97
C ILE A 224 -1.29 -17.47 -14.10
N ALA A 225 -0.90 -16.19 -14.06
CA ALA A 225 -0.12 -15.56 -15.12
C ALA A 225 1.08 -14.77 -14.58
N GLY A 226 2.25 -14.86 -15.23
CA GLY A 226 3.40 -14.04 -14.86
C GLY A 226 3.13 -12.55 -15.10
N SER A 227 2.91 -12.19 -16.36
CA SER A 227 2.42 -10.86 -16.77
C SER A 227 1.21 -11.03 -17.68
N ALA A 228 0.20 -10.19 -17.49
CA ALA A 228 -1.01 -10.25 -18.29
C ALA A 228 -1.56 -8.87 -18.66
N SER A 229 -2.19 -8.84 -19.83
CA SER A 229 -3.16 -7.83 -20.26
C SER A 229 -4.35 -8.54 -20.92
N GLY A 230 -5.55 -8.00 -20.73
CA GLY A 230 -6.78 -8.64 -21.22
C GLY A 230 -7.73 -8.99 -20.09
N THR A 231 -8.29 -10.20 -20.10
CA THR A 231 -9.28 -10.64 -19.11
C THR A 231 -8.84 -11.92 -18.41
N ILE A 232 -8.77 -11.87 -17.09
CA ILE A 232 -8.63 -13.06 -16.25
C ILE A 232 -9.90 -13.12 -15.40
N SER A 233 -10.75 -14.12 -15.63
CA SER A 233 -12.07 -14.18 -15.00
C SER A 233 -12.36 -15.53 -14.38
N GLY A 234 -12.99 -15.55 -13.20
CA GLY A 234 -13.42 -16.78 -12.54
C GLY A 234 -12.27 -17.71 -12.15
N CYS A 235 -11.04 -17.20 -12.09
CA CYS A 235 -9.85 -18.01 -11.84
C CYS A 235 -9.54 -18.11 -10.34
N ALA A 236 -8.91 -19.21 -9.93
CA ALA A 236 -8.48 -19.39 -8.55
C ALA A 236 -7.07 -19.97 -8.42
N PHE A 237 -6.33 -19.47 -7.44
CA PHE A 237 -5.04 -20.01 -7.05
C PHE A 237 -5.09 -20.55 -5.62
N ALA A 238 -4.55 -21.75 -5.40
CA ALA A 238 -4.56 -22.44 -4.11
C ALA A 238 -3.17 -22.95 -3.67
N GLY A 239 -2.11 -22.49 -4.34
CA GLY A 239 -0.74 -22.96 -4.14
C GLY A 239 0.14 -22.00 -3.34
N THR A 240 1.44 -22.00 -3.64
CA THR A 240 2.42 -21.04 -3.10
C THR A 240 3.19 -20.35 -4.22
N VAL A 241 3.32 -19.03 -4.15
CA VAL A 241 4.25 -18.24 -4.97
C VAL A 241 5.29 -17.59 -4.05
N SER A 242 6.57 -17.88 -4.24
CA SER A 242 7.65 -17.37 -3.37
C SER A 242 8.70 -16.58 -4.15
N ALA A 243 9.12 -15.42 -3.63
CA ALA A 243 10.35 -14.73 -4.02
C ALA A 243 11.45 -15.05 -3.02
N VAL A 244 12.55 -15.65 -3.49
CA VAL A 244 13.55 -16.27 -2.59
C VAL A 244 14.98 -15.74 -2.81
N LYS A 245 15.14 -14.73 -3.66
CA LYS A 245 16.44 -14.10 -3.91
C LYS A 245 17.04 -13.55 -2.61
N ASN A 246 18.32 -13.79 -2.41
CA ASN A 246 19.09 -13.37 -1.23
C ASN A 246 20.45 -12.87 -1.69
N LEU A 247 20.56 -11.55 -1.89
CA LEU A 247 21.83 -10.89 -2.20
C LEU A 247 22.41 -10.21 -0.95
N GLN A 248 23.69 -10.43 -0.73
CA GLN A 248 24.46 -9.82 0.37
C GLN A 248 25.08 -8.46 -0.03
N ASN A 249 24.72 -7.93 -1.20
CA ASN A 249 25.29 -6.71 -1.78
C ASN A 249 24.41 -5.46 -1.54
N GLY A 250 23.28 -5.60 -0.85
CA GLY A 250 22.38 -4.48 -0.51
C GLY A 250 21.45 -4.02 -1.64
N GLN A 251 21.36 -4.74 -2.75
CA GLN A 251 20.40 -4.47 -3.82
C GLN A 251 18.99 -4.94 -3.45
N SER A 252 17.98 -4.20 -3.90
CA SER A 252 16.59 -4.65 -3.85
C SER A 252 16.33 -5.74 -4.89
N GLY A 253 15.52 -6.74 -4.54
CA GLY A 253 15.02 -7.73 -5.48
C GLY A 253 14.15 -7.06 -6.54
N GLN A 254 14.02 -7.67 -7.71
CA GLN A 254 13.15 -7.15 -8.79
C GLN A 254 11.97 -8.09 -9.06
N ALA A 255 11.59 -8.89 -8.07
CA ALA A 255 10.43 -9.77 -8.14
C ALA A 255 9.12 -9.04 -7.78
N TYR A 256 8.04 -9.44 -8.46
CA TYR A 256 6.66 -9.03 -8.21
C TYR A 256 5.81 -10.30 -8.15
N LEU A 257 5.08 -10.47 -7.05
CA LEU A 257 4.33 -11.71 -6.78
C LEU A 257 2.83 -11.47 -6.72
N GLY A 258 2.05 -12.31 -7.41
CA GLY A 258 0.59 -12.29 -7.31
C GLY A 258 -0.03 -13.68 -7.18
N GLY A 259 -1.13 -13.82 -6.44
CA GLY A 259 -1.89 -15.07 -6.48
C GLY A 259 -2.52 -15.32 -7.85
N ILE A 260 -2.89 -14.28 -8.59
CA ILE A 260 -3.42 -14.38 -9.94
C ILE A 260 -2.37 -13.92 -10.96
N ALA A 261 -1.89 -12.68 -10.85
CA ALA A 261 -0.95 -12.09 -11.80
C ALA A 261 0.27 -11.47 -11.11
N GLY A 262 1.49 -11.77 -11.55
CA GLY A 262 2.68 -11.05 -11.05
C GLY A 262 2.64 -9.56 -11.45
N ASP A 263 2.26 -9.31 -12.70
CA ASP A 263 2.00 -7.98 -13.27
C ASP A 263 0.71 -7.98 -14.09
N PHE A 264 -0.14 -6.99 -13.84
CA PHE A 264 -1.35 -6.76 -14.61
C PHE A 264 -1.37 -5.35 -15.18
N SER A 265 -1.27 -5.25 -16.51
CA SER A 265 -1.11 -3.97 -17.21
C SER A 265 -2.33 -3.60 -18.04
N SER A 266 -2.62 -2.30 -18.09
CA SER A 266 -3.66 -1.72 -18.98
C SER A 266 -3.19 -1.65 -20.43
N ALA A 267 -1.88 -1.77 -20.66
CA ALA A 267 -1.28 -1.62 -21.96
C ALA A 267 -1.52 -2.85 -22.86
N ILE A 268 -2.28 -2.58 -23.92
CA ILE A 268 -2.15 -3.22 -25.22
C ILE A 268 -0.73 -2.94 -25.74
N VAL A 269 0.27 -3.74 -25.33
CA VAL A 269 1.62 -3.62 -25.90
C VAL A 269 1.55 -3.98 -27.40
N GLY A 270 1.73 -2.98 -28.26
CA GLY A 270 2.31 -3.21 -29.60
C GLY A 270 1.44 -3.19 -30.86
N THR A 271 0.21 -2.68 -30.89
CA THR A 271 -0.47 -2.40 -32.19
C THR A 271 -1.42 -1.22 -32.06
N GLY A 272 -1.29 -0.22 -32.93
CA GLY A 272 -2.23 0.92 -33.06
C GLY A 272 -3.61 0.53 -33.58
N ASP A 273 -4.21 -0.48 -32.96
CA ASP A 273 -5.56 -0.96 -33.19
C ASP A 273 -6.41 -0.51 -32.01
N GLU A 274 -7.33 0.41 -32.28
CA GLU A 274 -8.08 1.22 -31.31
C GLU A 274 -9.25 0.46 -30.64
N SER A 275 -9.34 -0.87 -30.76
CA SER A 275 -10.38 -1.63 -30.04
C SER A 275 -9.91 -2.02 -28.63
N ALA A 276 -9.77 -1.03 -27.75
CA ALA A 276 -9.62 -1.26 -26.30
C ALA A 276 -10.91 -1.80 -25.65
N ASP A 277 -12.03 -1.82 -26.39
CA ASP A 277 -13.39 -2.05 -25.87
C ASP A 277 -13.77 -3.50 -25.45
N ALA A 278 -12.83 -4.45 -25.32
CA ALA A 278 -13.18 -5.89 -25.18
C ALA A 278 -12.68 -6.61 -23.92
N PHE A 279 -11.93 -5.96 -23.01
CA PHE A 279 -11.35 -6.65 -21.86
C PHE A 279 -11.81 -6.06 -20.52
N GLU A 280 -12.22 -6.94 -19.61
CA GLU A 280 -12.85 -6.55 -18.34
C GLU A 280 -11.85 -6.31 -17.19
N GLY A 281 -10.58 -6.69 -17.35
CA GLY A 281 -9.59 -6.70 -16.28
C GLY A 281 -9.47 -8.07 -15.58
N ILE A 282 -8.99 -8.09 -14.33
CA ILE A 282 -9.10 -9.27 -13.46
C ILE A 282 -10.46 -9.22 -12.78
N THR A 283 -11.33 -10.18 -13.05
CA THR A 283 -12.71 -10.19 -12.52
C THR A 283 -13.05 -11.48 -11.79
N ASN A 284 -13.71 -11.38 -10.63
CA ASN A 284 -14.23 -12.55 -9.91
C ASN A 284 -13.19 -13.65 -9.63
N CYS A 285 -11.93 -13.27 -9.38
CA CYS A 285 -10.84 -14.20 -9.11
C CYS A 285 -10.58 -14.31 -7.60
N ILE A 286 -10.08 -15.48 -7.18
CA ILE A 286 -9.85 -15.77 -5.76
C ILE A 286 -8.45 -16.31 -5.53
N ASN A 287 -7.70 -15.67 -4.63
CA ASN A 287 -6.50 -16.27 -4.06
C ASN A 287 -6.81 -16.96 -2.73
N LYS A 288 -6.51 -18.25 -2.64
CA LYS A 288 -6.58 -19.08 -1.44
C LYS A 288 -5.21 -19.57 -0.98
N GLY A 289 -4.18 -19.31 -1.78
CA GLY A 289 -2.82 -19.76 -1.57
C GLY A 289 -1.98 -18.81 -0.72
N THR A 290 -0.68 -19.08 -0.66
CA THR A 290 0.30 -18.26 0.03
C THR A 290 1.20 -17.53 -0.96
N ILE A 291 1.37 -16.23 -0.77
CA ILE A 291 2.33 -15.39 -1.48
C ILE A 291 3.41 -14.98 -0.48
N GLU A 292 4.66 -15.36 -0.75
CA GLU A 292 5.73 -15.33 0.24
C GLU A 292 6.96 -14.58 -0.28
N VAL A 293 7.38 -13.54 0.45
CA VAL A 293 8.61 -12.80 0.20
C VAL A 293 9.61 -13.20 1.28
N GLU A 294 10.59 -14.05 0.94
CA GLU A 294 11.43 -14.73 1.95
C GLU A 294 12.52 -13.84 2.55
N ASN A 295 13.00 -12.82 1.82
CA ASN A 295 14.11 -11.95 2.26
C ASN A 295 13.75 -10.47 2.15
N GLY A 296 12.49 -10.11 2.44
CA GLY A 296 11.99 -8.74 2.37
C GLY A 296 12.31 -8.06 1.03
N CYS A 297 12.69 -6.78 1.09
CA CYS A 297 12.99 -5.97 -0.08
C CYS A 297 14.19 -6.47 -0.91
N GLN A 298 15.03 -7.37 -0.39
CA GLN A 298 16.12 -8.01 -1.16
C GLN A 298 15.60 -9.06 -2.15
N SER A 299 14.38 -9.56 -1.93
CA SER A 299 13.76 -10.59 -2.77
C SER A 299 12.69 -10.05 -3.71
N ALA A 300 11.89 -9.07 -3.29
CA ALA A 300 10.80 -8.52 -4.09
C ALA A 300 10.61 -7.01 -3.86
N LEU A 301 9.93 -6.36 -4.81
CA LEU A 301 9.43 -4.98 -4.67
C LEU A 301 7.96 -4.95 -4.29
N ALA A 302 7.18 -5.92 -4.76
CA ALA A 302 5.76 -5.99 -4.41
C ALA A 302 5.21 -7.41 -4.35
N ALA A 303 4.23 -7.61 -3.47
CA ALA A 303 3.44 -8.83 -3.40
C ALA A 303 1.97 -8.52 -3.16
N GLY A 304 1.07 -9.12 -3.94
CA GLY A 304 -0.37 -8.98 -3.75
C GLY A 304 -1.09 -10.31 -3.76
N GLY A 305 -2.20 -10.41 -3.02
CA GLY A 305 -3.03 -11.62 -3.07
C GLY A 305 -3.59 -11.87 -4.46
N ILE A 306 -3.96 -10.83 -5.22
CA ILE A 306 -4.41 -10.94 -6.61
C ILE A 306 -3.30 -10.55 -7.59
N ALA A 307 -2.75 -9.34 -7.46
CA ALA A 307 -1.75 -8.80 -8.38
C ALA A 307 -0.50 -8.31 -7.63
N GLY A 308 0.70 -8.68 -8.07
CA GLY A 308 1.94 -8.12 -7.50
C GLY A 308 2.05 -6.63 -7.77
N THR A 309 1.97 -6.27 -9.06
CA THR A 309 1.78 -4.89 -9.51
C THR A 309 0.56 -4.80 -10.42
N ASN A 310 -0.21 -3.73 -10.28
CA ASN A 310 -1.41 -3.47 -11.07
C ASN A 310 -1.35 -2.07 -11.68
N ALA A 311 -1.79 -1.96 -12.93
CA ALA A 311 -2.00 -0.69 -13.64
C ALA A 311 -3.37 -0.62 -14.33
N ALA A 312 -4.28 -1.55 -14.02
CA ALA A 312 -5.56 -1.72 -14.73
C ALA A 312 -6.72 -2.04 -13.76
N ARG A 313 -7.82 -2.57 -14.32
CA ARG A 313 -9.06 -2.87 -13.61
C ARG A 313 -8.98 -4.21 -12.86
N ILE A 314 -9.31 -4.21 -11.58
CA ILE A 314 -9.58 -5.41 -10.76
C ILE A 314 -10.97 -5.25 -10.14
N THR A 315 -11.85 -6.23 -10.36
CA THR A 315 -13.25 -6.16 -9.92
C THR A 315 -13.72 -7.46 -9.28
N GLY A 316 -14.43 -7.40 -8.16
CA GLY A 316 -15.08 -8.58 -7.57
C GLY A 316 -14.10 -9.66 -7.09
N CYS A 317 -12.84 -9.32 -6.84
CA CYS A 317 -11.80 -10.30 -6.49
C CYS A 317 -11.64 -10.43 -4.98
N THR A 318 -11.24 -11.62 -4.53
CA THR A 318 -11.08 -11.90 -3.10
C THR A 318 -9.73 -12.52 -2.79
N ASN A 319 -9.04 -11.99 -1.79
CA ASN A 319 -7.94 -12.68 -1.13
C ASN A 319 -8.45 -13.36 0.15
N GLU A 320 -8.47 -14.69 0.14
CA GLU A 320 -8.73 -15.56 1.30
C GLU A 320 -7.41 -16.14 1.87
N GLY A 321 -6.33 -16.08 1.09
CA GLY A 321 -5.03 -16.66 1.40
C GLY A 321 -4.12 -15.77 2.25
N THR A 322 -2.83 -16.10 2.26
CA THR A 322 -1.80 -15.35 2.99
C THR A 322 -0.90 -14.60 2.02
N VAL A 323 -0.60 -13.34 2.32
CA VAL A 323 0.48 -12.56 1.71
C VAL A 323 1.44 -12.22 2.84
N GLU A 324 2.66 -12.75 2.80
CA GLU A 324 3.64 -12.57 3.87
C GLU A 324 5.00 -12.11 3.36
N ALA A 325 5.60 -11.16 4.08
CA ALA A 325 6.97 -10.71 3.86
C ALA A 325 7.81 -10.88 5.13
N LYS A 326 8.86 -11.69 5.02
CA LYS A 326 9.81 -11.96 6.12
C LYS A 326 10.90 -10.89 6.14
N ALA A 327 11.55 -10.76 7.29
CA ALA A 327 12.70 -9.87 7.47
C ALA A 327 13.81 -10.19 6.46
N ALA A 328 14.47 -9.16 5.91
CA ALA A 328 15.71 -9.34 5.17
C ALA A 328 16.81 -9.87 6.10
N ALA A 329 17.72 -10.70 5.58
CA ALA A 329 18.79 -11.32 6.38
C ALA A 329 19.77 -10.30 6.99
N GLU A 330 19.86 -9.09 6.42
CA GLU A 330 20.67 -7.99 6.93
C GLU A 330 19.82 -6.72 7.01
N GLU A 331 19.58 -6.24 8.25
CA GLU A 331 18.76 -5.07 8.57
C GLU A 331 19.25 -3.82 7.82
N ARG A 332 18.41 -3.26 6.95
CA ARG A 332 18.76 -2.06 6.17
C ARG A 332 17.65 -1.04 5.97
N GLU A 333 16.62 -1.02 6.81
CA GLU A 333 15.62 0.05 6.72
C GLU A 333 15.76 1.01 7.90
N GLU A 334 16.08 2.27 7.57
CA GLU A 334 15.75 3.40 8.42
C GLU A 334 14.21 3.43 8.54
N LEU A 335 13.70 3.62 9.75
CA LEU A 335 12.26 3.80 10.01
C LEU A 335 11.68 4.84 9.04
N GLY A 336 10.76 4.44 8.15
CA GLY A 336 9.95 5.35 7.34
C GLY A 336 10.10 5.30 5.81
N THR A 337 10.98 4.49 5.21
CA THR A 337 10.99 4.29 3.74
C THR A 337 11.19 2.82 3.38
N SER A 338 10.11 2.02 3.31
CA SER A 338 10.23 0.64 2.86
C SER A 338 10.20 0.57 1.34
N ALA A 339 11.15 -0.16 0.76
CA ALA A 339 11.16 -0.43 -0.68
C ALA A 339 10.17 -1.53 -1.10
N LEU A 340 9.60 -2.26 -0.13
CA LEU A 340 8.67 -3.35 -0.35
C LEU A 340 7.22 -2.92 -0.06
N SER A 341 6.32 -3.33 -0.95
CA SER A 341 4.90 -3.06 -0.85
C SER A 341 4.09 -4.35 -0.88
N ILE A 342 3.27 -4.60 0.13
CA ILE A 342 2.40 -5.78 0.16
C ILE A 342 0.93 -5.41 0.35
N GLY A 343 0.05 -6.11 -0.36
CA GLY A 343 -1.39 -5.88 -0.24
C GLY A 343 -2.25 -7.12 -0.40
N GLY A 344 -3.45 -7.10 0.19
CA GLY A 344 -4.38 -8.21 0.04
C GLY A 344 -4.87 -8.38 -1.40
N ILE A 345 -5.09 -7.29 -2.14
CA ILE A 345 -5.47 -7.35 -3.56
C ILE A 345 -4.26 -7.04 -4.45
N ALA A 346 -3.65 -5.87 -4.28
CA ALA A 346 -2.49 -5.45 -5.06
C ALA A 346 -1.31 -5.10 -4.15
N GLY A 347 -0.10 -5.57 -4.48
CA GLY A 347 1.11 -5.09 -3.80
C GLY A 347 1.30 -3.60 -4.10
N SER A 348 1.49 -3.29 -5.38
CA SER A 348 1.61 -1.92 -5.87
C SER A 348 0.53 -1.58 -6.91
N PHE A 349 -0.01 -0.36 -6.85
CA PHE A 349 -0.91 0.19 -7.84
C PHE A 349 -0.27 1.41 -8.52
N VAL A 350 0.28 1.19 -9.70
CA VAL A 350 1.02 2.21 -10.46
C VAL A 350 0.38 2.42 -11.81
N VAL A 351 -0.11 3.62 -12.07
CA VAL A 351 -0.63 3.99 -13.39
C VAL A 351 0.35 4.96 -14.06
N ALA A 352 1.35 4.39 -14.73
CA ALA A 352 2.44 5.15 -15.36
C ALA A 352 2.50 5.01 -16.90
N VAL A 353 1.73 4.11 -17.52
CA VAL A 353 1.84 3.81 -18.95
C VAL A 353 0.47 3.57 -19.59
N LEU A 354 0.31 4.11 -20.81
CA LEU A 354 -0.79 3.99 -21.80
C LEU A 354 -1.94 3.01 -21.49
N GLY A 355 -3.16 3.54 -21.41
CA GLY A 355 -4.37 2.73 -21.47
C GLY A 355 -5.61 3.48 -20.98
N GLU A 356 -5.89 3.37 -19.68
CA GLU A 356 -7.13 3.80 -19.03
C GLU A 356 -6.88 4.15 -17.55
N ASP A 357 -7.87 4.73 -16.88
CA ASP A 357 -7.83 4.95 -15.43
C ASP A 357 -7.74 3.62 -14.67
N GLY A 358 -6.95 3.61 -13.59
CA GLY A 358 -6.83 2.45 -12.72
C GLY A 358 -8.07 2.31 -11.83
N VAL A 359 -8.66 1.11 -11.76
CA VAL A 359 -9.80 0.83 -10.88
C VAL A 359 -9.59 -0.45 -10.08
N ILE A 360 -9.77 -0.40 -8.75
CA ILE A 360 -10.01 -1.58 -7.91
C ILE A 360 -11.39 -1.41 -7.30
N CYS A 361 -12.33 -2.28 -7.65
CA CYS A 361 -13.70 -2.17 -7.16
C CYS A 361 -14.31 -3.49 -6.69
N ASP A 362 -15.21 -3.41 -5.71
CA ASP A 362 -15.95 -4.56 -5.17
C ASP A 362 -15.02 -5.71 -4.72
N CYS A 363 -13.81 -5.39 -4.25
CA CYS A 363 -12.80 -6.37 -3.85
C CYS A 363 -12.74 -6.56 -2.33
N GLU A 364 -12.40 -7.76 -1.89
CA GLU A 364 -12.34 -8.09 -0.46
C GLU A 364 -11.05 -8.79 -0.06
N ASN A 365 -10.43 -8.34 1.03
CA ASN A 365 -9.42 -9.10 1.74
C ASN A 365 -10.02 -9.72 3.01
N THR A 366 -10.13 -11.04 3.01
CA THR A 366 -10.51 -11.84 4.18
C THR A 366 -9.34 -12.64 4.76
N GLY A 367 -8.25 -12.73 3.99
CA GLY A 367 -7.03 -13.46 4.33
C GLY A 367 -6.10 -12.74 5.30
N THR A 368 -4.82 -13.11 5.27
CA THR A 368 -3.79 -12.53 6.13
C THR A 368 -2.76 -11.77 5.28
N VAL A 369 -2.46 -10.53 5.64
CA VAL A 369 -1.43 -9.70 5.01
C VAL A 369 -0.46 -9.24 6.10
N VAL A 370 0.76 -9.79 6.12
CA VAL A 370 1.71 -9.53 7.20
C VAL A 370 3.12 -9.29 6.70
N ALA A 371 3.81 -8.30 7.28
CA ALA A 371 5.21 -8.03 6.98
C ALA A 371 6.03 -7.83 8.25
N ASP A 372 7.32 -8.13 8.16
CA ASP A 372 8.30 -7.60 9.11
C ASP A 372 8.54 -6.09 8.85
N SER A 373 8.88 -5.71 7.62
CA SER A 373 9.02 -4.31 7.18
C SER A 373 8.55 -4.16 5.73
N ALA A 374 7.35 -3.61 5.54
CA ALA A 374 6.77 -3.25 4.25
C ALA A 374 5.60 -2.28 4.41
N ASN A 375 5.35 -1.46 3.39
CA ASN A 375 4.06 -0.79 3.22
C ASN A 375 2.97 -1.85 3.07
N THR A 376 2.11 -2.00 4.09
CA THR A 376 1.21 -3.16 4.19
C THR A 376 -0.27 -2.76 4.21
N GLY A 377 -0.98 -2.96 3.10
CA GLY A 377 -2.39 -2.61 2.99
C GLY A 377 -3.32 -3.81 2.93
N GLY A 378 -4.51 -3.72 3.54
CA GLY A 378 -5.53 -4.76 3.37
C GLY A 378 -5.99 -4.91 1.92
N ILE A 379 -6.02 -3.82 1.13
CA ILE A 379 -6.33 -3.88 -0.31
C ILE A 379 -5.08 -3.61 -1.15
N VAL A 380 -4.42 -2.47 -0.94
CA VAL A 380 -3.25 -2.04 -1.72
C VAL A 380 -2.09 -1.68 -0.79
N GLY A 381 -0.89 -2.21 -1.02
CA GLY A 381 0.28 -1.75 -0.27
C GLY A 381 0.59 -0.28 -0.56
N THR A 382 0.91 0.03 -1.81
CA THR A 382 1.30 1.38 -2.25
C THR A 382 0.56 1.79 -3.52
N ILE A 383 0.10 3.05 -3.55
CA ILE A 383 -0.45 3.72 -4.73
C ILE A 383 0.56 4.77 -5.18
N ASP A 384 1.00 4.74 -6.44
CA ASP A 384 1.91 5.74 -7.00
C ASP A 384 1.37 6.36 -8.28
N LEU A 385 1.03 7.66 -8.22
CA LEU A 385 0.49 8.44 -9.31
C LEU A 385 1.47 9.55 -9.71
N ALA A 386 2.17 9.33 -10.83
CA ALA A 386 3.15 10.27 -11.37
C ALA A 386 2.81 10.81 -12.76
N ASP A 387 1.93 10.16 -13.52
CA ASP A 387 1.50 10.62 -14.84
C ASP A 387 0.13 11.30 -14.75
N PRO A 388 0.03 12.63 -14.93
CA PRO A 388 -1.20 13.40 -14.69
C PRO A 388 -2.37 13.07 -15.63
N ARG A 389 -2.16 12.19 -16.63
CA ARG A 389 -3.20 11.77 -17.56
C ARG A 389 -4.19 10.78 -16.96
N TYR A 390 -3.80 10.08 -15.90
CA TYR A 390 -4.58 8.98 -15.34
C TYR A 390 -5.07 9.26 -13.93
N ALA A 391 -6.25 8.74 -13.63
CA ALA A 391 -6.80 8.69 -12.29
C ALA A 391 -6.71 7.26 -11.72
N VAL A 392 -6.76 7.17 -10.39
CA VAL A 392 -6.97 5.91 -9.67
C VAL A 392 -8.22 6.00 -8.81
N THR A 393 -9.04 4.96 -8.90
CA THR A 393 -10.22 4.77 -8.05
C THR A 393 -10.12 3.45 -7.32
N ILE A 394 -10.29 3.47 -6.00
CA ILE A 394 -10.53 2.30 -5.16
C ILE A 394 -11.92 2.46 -4.58
N GLU A 395 -12.87 1.60 -4.93
CA GLU A 395 -14.27 1.76 -4.51
C GLU A 395 -14.93 0.48 -4.02
N ASN A 396 -15.79 0.59 -3.03
CA ASN A 396 -16.57 -0.54 -2.48
C ASN A 396 -15.69 -1.72 -2.03
N CYS A 397 -14.45 -1.46 -1.60
CA CYS A 397 -13.53 -2.49 -1.16
C CYS A 397 -13.62 -2.72 0.35
N LYS A 398 -13.39 -3.96 0.79
CA LYS A 398 -13.53 -4.33 2.20
C LYS A 398 -12.33 -5.11 2.71
N ASN A 399 -11.84 -4.74 3.89
CA ASN A 399 -10.88 -5.54 4.64
C ASN A 399 -11.53 -6.10 5.90
N THR A 400 -11.59 -7.42 6.01
CA THR A 400 -11.88 -8.16 7.25
C THR A 400 -10.72 -9.02 7.70
N GLY A 401 -9.71 -9.16 6.85
CA GLY A 401 -8.52 -9.95 7.08
C GLY A 401 -7.54 -9.30 8.05
N LYS A 402 -6.61 -10.10 8.59
CA LYS A 402 -5.52 -9.59 9.43
C LYS A 402 -4.56 -8.78 8.55
N VAL A 403 -4.23 -7.56 8.98
CA VAL A 403 -3.22 -6.70 8.35
C VAL A 403 -2.23 -6.24 9.42
N PHE A 404 -0.92 -6.41 9.20
CA PHE A 404 0.09 -5.99 10.17
C PHE A 404 1.48 -5.85 9.54
N SER A 405 2.21 -4.79 9.91
CA SER A 405 3.63 -4.61 9.61
C SER A 405 4.36 -4.30 10.92
N ALA A 406 5.43 -5.05 11.23
CA ALA A 406 6.09 -4.93 12.53
C ALA A 406 6.93 -3.64 12.66
N ASN A 407 7.64 -3.28 11.59
CA ASN A 407 8.61 -2.19 11.56
C ASN A 407 8.28 -1.14 10.50
N HIS A 408 7.05 -1.12 9.96
CA HIS A 408 6.61 -0.14 8.96
C HIS A 408 5.09 0.10 9.03
N TYR A 409 4.58 0.96 8.16
CA TYR A 409 3.21 1.41 8.09
C TYR A 409 2.26 0.34 7.58
N TYR A 410 1.06 0.29 8.16
CA TYR A 410 0.01 -0.56 7.65
C TYR A 410 -1.38 0.07 7.78
N ALA A 411 -2.29 -0.32 6.88
CA ALA A 411 -3.67 0.17 6.90
C ALA A 411 -4.69 -0.84 6.38
N GLY A 412 -5.96 -0.65 6.75
CA GLY A 412 -7.04 -1.52 6.28
C GLY A 412 -7.26 -1.47 4.77
N ILE A 413 -7.03 -0.34 4.10
CA ILE A 413 -7.18 -0.23 2.64
C ILE A 413 -5.84 0.03 1.94
N ALA A 414 -5.18 1.16 2.21
CA ALA A 414 -3.94 1.56 1.56
C ALA A 414 -2.87 2.02 2.57
N ALA A 415 -1.70 1.41 2.58
CA ALA A 415 -0.65 1.85 3.51
C ALA A 415 -0.03 3.19 3.07
N ASP A 416 0.30 3.33 1.78
CA ASP A 416 0.96 4.51 1.25
C ASP A 416 0.28 4.96 -0.05
N ALA A 417 -0.08 6.24 -0.14
CA ALA A 417 -0.61 6.87 -1.33
C ALA A 417 0.22 8.09 -1.74
N GLY A 418 0.92 7.98 -2.87
CA GLY A 418 1.69 9.07 -3.48
C GLY A 418 0.98 9.70 -4.68
N VAL A 419 0.66 10.99 -4.58
CA VAL A 419 0.10 11.81 -5.67
C VAL A 419 1.13 12.86 -6.08
N LYS A 420 1.93 12.55 -7.10
CA LYS A 420 3.13 13.31 -7.49
C LYS A 420 2.88 14.31 -8.62
N ALA A 421 1.85 14.10 -9.43
CA ALA A 421 1.45 15.05 -10.47
C ALA A 421 0.00 15.50 -10.29
N ASP A 422 -0.55 16.22 -11.27
CA ASP A 422 -1.94 16.73 -11.25
C ASP A 422 -2.97 15.61 -11.48
N ASN A 423 -2.88 14.57 -10.66
CA ASN A 423 -3.67 13.35 -10.71
C ASN A 423 -4.94 13.48 -9.88
N THR A 424 -5.88 12.56 -10.10
CA THR A 424 -7.02 12.36 -9.20
C THR A 424 -6.93 10.97 -8.57
N LEU A 425 -6.93 10.92 -7.25
CA LEU A 425 -7.09 9.71 -6.45
C LEU A 425 -8.44 9.74 -5.75
N THR A 426 -9.25 8.71 -5.94
CA THR A 426 -10.51 8.51 -5.20
C THR A 426 -10.45 7.20 -4.42
N ILE A 427 -10.71 7.25 -3.12
CA ILE A 427 -10.97 6.06 -2.31
C ILE A 427 -12.37 6.22 -1.72
N ALA A 428 -13.32 5.40 -2.17
CA ALA A 428 -14.73 5.60 -1.88
C ALA A 428 -15.42 4.34 -1.35
N ASN A 429 -16.33 4.50 -0.38
CA ASN A 429 -17.16 3.43 0.16
C ASN A 429 -16.35 2.19 0.61
N CYS A 430 -15.11 2.39 1.04
CA CYS A 430 -14.26 1.31 1.50
C CYS A 430 -14.39 1.12 3.02
N THR A 431 -14.31 -0.13 3.48
CA THR A 431 -14.50 -0.45 4.90
C THR A 431 -13.37 -1.30 5.46
N ASN A 432 -12.84 -0.90 6.61
CA ASN A 432 -12.01 -1.75 7.45
C ASN A 432 -12.81 -2.25 8.67
N GLU A 433 -12.83 -3.57 8.85
CA GLU A 433 -13.46 -4.25 10.00
C GLU A 433 -12.41 -4.92 10.91
N ALA A 434 -11.14 -4.90 10.52
CA ALA A 434 -10.08 -5.59 11.26
C ALA A 434 -9.57 -4.75 12.43
N ASP A 435 -9.37 -5.41 13.58
CA ASP A 435 -8.72 -4.81 14.74
C ASP A 435 -7.21 -4.72 14.53
N PHE A 436 -6.64 -3.56 14.88
CA PHE A 436 -5.23 -3.27 14.89
C PHE A 436 -4.76 -3.11 16.33
N THR A 437 -3.98 -4.06 16.83
CA THR A 437 -3.67 -4.18 18.26
C THR A 437 -2.21 -3.91 18.62
N GLU A 438 -1.36 -3.66 17.64
CA GLU A 438 0.09 -3.48 17.78
C GLU A 438 0.68 -2.73 16.58
N GLY A 439 1.86 -2.11 16.70
CA GLY A 439 2.51 -1.39 15.59
C GLY A 439 1.85 -0.04 15.27
N GLU A 440 2.19 0.54 14.11
CA GLU A 440 1.64 1.83 13.65
C GLU A 440 0.63 1.61 12.52
N GLY A 441 -0.67 1.62 12.86
CA GLY A 441 -1.76 1.29 11.94
C GLY A 441 -2.80 2.40 11.75
N ALA A 442 -3.46 2.43 10.59
CA ALA A 442 -4.54 3.35 10.25
C ALA A 442 -5.74 2.63 9.63
N GLY A 443 -6.97 3.09 9.88
CA GLY A 443 -8.15 2.36 9.43
C GLY A 443 -8.28 2.24 7.90
N ILE A 444 -8.12 3.33 7.15
CA ILE A 444 -8.26 3.32 5.67
C ILE A 444 -6.93 3.59 4.97
N VAL A 445 -6.37 4.79 5.16
CA VAL A 445 -5.08 5.22 4.60
C VAL A 445 -4.11 5.56 5.73
N TYR A 446 -2.92 4.98 5.72
CA TYR A 446 -1.89 5.37 6.69
C TYR A 446 -1.20 6.66 6.26
N GLU A 447 -0.45 6.64 5.17
CA GLU A 447 0.29 7.79 4.66
C GLU A 447 -0.28 8.30 3.33
N LEU A 448 -0.40 9.62 3.22
CA LEU A 448 -0.72 10.32 1.98
C LEU A 448 0.32 11.41 1.70
N VAL A 449 1.00 11.28 0.56
CA VAL A 449 1.97 12.25 0.06
C VAL A 449 1.37 12.96 -1.16
N MET A 450 1.19 14.27 -1.10
CA MET A 450 0.60 15.03 -2.21
C MET A 450 1.48 16.18 -2.70
N GLN A 451 2.14 16.02 -3.84
CA GLN A 451 2.87 17.13 -4.46
C GLN A 451 1.93 18.05 -5.24
N LYS A 452 0.90 17.50 -5.88
CA LYS A 452 -0.14 18.22 -6.63
C LYS A 452 -1.39 17.35 -6.74
N GLY A 453 -2.47 17.89 -7.31
CA GLY A 453 -3.62 17.11 -7.75
C GLY A 453 -4.73 17.04 -6.70
N LYS A 454 -5.59 16.04 -6.83
CA LYS A 454 -6.83 15.91 -6.06
C LYS A 454 -6.94 14.56 -5.41
N VAL A 455 -7.28 14.55 -4.12
CA VAL A 455 -7.60 13.33 -3.38
C VAL A 455 -8.99 13.48 -2.78
N LEU A 456 -9.84 12.49 -3.03
CA LEU A 456 -11.16 12.36 -2.42
C LEU A 456 -11.23 11.06 -1.62
N LEU A 457 -11.43 11.17 -0.31
CA LEU A 457 -11.82 10.04 0.53
C LEU A 457 -13.30 10.21 0.89
N SER A 458 -14.17 9.37 0.33
CA SER A 458 -15.63 9.55 0.46
C SER A 458 -16.36 8.30 0.94
N GLY A 459 -17.23 8.41 1.95
CA GLY A 459 -18.05 7.28 2.41
C GLY A 459 -17.26 6.12 3.02
N ASN A 460 -16.00 6.34 3.40
CA ASN A 460 -15.16 5.28 3.96
C ASN A 460 -15.48 5.07 5.45
N ALA A 461 -15.40 3.83 5.91
CA ALA A 461 -15.76 3.46 7.27
C ALA A 461 -14.69 2.62 7.96
N ASN A 462 -14.33 2.97 9.19
CA ASN A 462 -13.45 2.16 10.02
C ASN A 462 -14.15 1.71 11.31
N HIS A 463 -14.08 0.41 11.55
CA HIS A 463 -14.66 -0.26 12.71
C HIS A 463 -13.57 -1.02 13.50
N GLY A 464 -13.95 -1.59 14.65
CA GLY A 464 -13.03 -2.37 15.48
C GLY A 464 -12.24 -1.52 16.47
N LYS A 465 -10.91 -1.70 16.51
CA LYS A 465 -9.99 -1.02 17.42
C LYS A 465 -8.68 -0.69 16.73
N ILE A 466 -8.08 0.46 17.06
CA ILE A 466 -6.71 0.82 16.68
C ILE A 466 -5.91 1.11 17.96
N LEU A 467 -4.92 0.26 18.25
CA LEU A 467 -3.93 0.47 19.30
C LEU A 467 -2.58 0.67 18.63
N SER A 468 -2.24 1.93 18.39
CA SER A 468 -0.96 2.32 17.80
C SER A 468 0.10 2.45 18.89
N SER A 469 1.27 1.85 18.67
CA SER A 469 2.48 2.13 19.46
C SER A 469 3.24 3.35 18.94
N GLY A 470 2.79 3.94 17.84
CA GLY A 470 3.40 5.11 17.21
C GLY A 470 2.87 6.44 17.74
N GLN A 471 3.48 7.52 17.23
CA GLN A 471 3.07 8.88 17.56
C GLN A 471 1.68 9.25 17.03
N ASN A 472 1.24 8.65 15.91
CA ASN A 472 0.01 9.03 15.22
C ASN A 472 -0.94 7.83 15.08
N ALA A 473 -2.25 8.12 15.11
CA ALA A 473 -3.29 7.17 14.71
C ALA A 473 -4.53 7.92 14.21
N ALA A 474 -5.21 7.36 13.20
CA ALA A 474 -6.52 7.85 12.80
C ALA A 474 -7.42 6.76 12.20
N GLY A 475 -8.73 7.03 12.25
CA GLY A 475 -9.75 6.12 11.72
C GLY A 475 -9.76 6.04 10.19
N ILE A 476 -9.49 7.14 9.48
CA ILE A 476 -9.54 7.18 8.01
C ILE A 476 -8.18 7.53 7.41
N LEU A 477 -7.59 8.65 7.79
CA LEU A 477 -6.32 9.13 7.21
C LEU A 477 -5.34 9.49 8.33
N CYS A 478 -4.28 8.70 8.53
CA CYS A 478 -3.41 8.88 9.70
C CYS A 478 -2.39 10.01 9.55
N TYR A 479 -1.73 10.07 8.40
CA TYR A 479 -0.59 10.94 8.18
C TYR A 479 -0.61 11.53 6.78
N THR A 480 -0.42 12.85 6.70
CA THR A 480 -0.32 13.59 5.44
C THR A 480 0.98 14.37 5.42
N ALA A 481 1.81 14.23 4.38
CA ALA A 481 3.13 14.86 4.35
C ALA A 481 3.57 15.31 2.95
N ASN A 482 4.68 16.08 2.95
CA ASN A 482 5.37 16.56 1.75
C ASN A 482 4.43 17.19 0.72
N MET A 483 3.58 18.08 1.24
CA MET A 483 2.52 18.72 0.49
C MET A 483 3.10 19.84 -0.38
N GLY A 484 3.01 19.69 -1.71
CA GLY A 484 3.50 20.69 -2.66
C GLY A 484 2.57 21.89 -2.82
N ASP A 485 2.70 22.61 -3.94
CA ASP A 485 1.77 23.67 -4.32
C ASP A 485 0.58 23.08 -5.11
N ASP A 486 -0.61 23.70 -5.01
CA ASP A 486 -1.79 23.37 -5.83
C ASP A 486 -2.40 21.96 -5.65
N TRP A 487 -2.60 21.54 -4.41
CA TRP A 487 -3.33 20.31 -4.07
C TRP A 487 -4.73 20.58 -3.48
N GLN A 488 -5.63 19.62 -3.66
CA GLN A 488 -6.96 19.59 -3.05
C GLN A 488 -7.19 18.24 -2.36
N LEU A 489 -7.53 18.27 -1.07
CA LEU A 489 -7.91 17.09 -0.30
C LEU A 489 -9.34 17.26 0.25
N ASP A 490 -10.20 16.29 -0.04
CA ASP A 490 -11.59 16.29 0.42
C ASP A 490 -11.89 14.99 1.17
N LEU A 491 -12.41 15.11 2.40
CA LEU A 491 -12.92 14.01 3.21
C LEU A 491 -14.43 14.18 3.35
N GLU A 492 -15.21 13.24 2.83
CA GLU A 492 -16.66 13.38 2.77
C GLU A 492 -17.39 12.16 3.30
N ASN A 493 -18.37 12.35 4.18
CA ASN A 493 -19.26 11.27 4.66
C ASN A 493 -18.52 10.06 5.26
N CYS A 494 -17.30 10.25 5.78
CA CYS A 494 -16.53 9.16 6.38
C CYS A 494 -16.94 8.92 7.84
N GLU A 495 -16.85 7.66 8.28
CA GLU A 495 -17.25 7.25 9.62
C GLU A 495 -16.13 6.47 10.33
N ASN A 496 -15.86 6.83 11.59
CA ASN A 496 -15.06 6.01 12.48
C ASN A 496 -15.87 5.62 13.71
N THR A 497 -16.03 4.32 13.93
CA THR A 497 -16.59 3.78 15.17
C THR A 497 -15.55 3.09 16.03
N ALA A 498 -14.31 2.96 15.53
CA ALA A 498 -13.25 2.26 16.24
C ALA A 498 -12.72 3.06 17.42
N ASP A 499 -12.45 2.39 18.53
CA ASP A 499 -11.69 2.97 19.63
C ASP A 499 -10.22 3.12 19.19
N ILE A 500 -9.65 4.32 19.31
CA ILE A 500 -8.29 4.64 18.87
C ILE A 500 -7.43 5.07 20.06
N THR A 501 -6.24 4.47 20.16
CA THR A 501 -5.19 4.84 21.10
C THR A 501 -3.87 5.04 20.36
N SER A 502 -3.14 6.12 20.67
CA SER A 502 -1.75 6.31 20.22
C SER A 502 -0.89 6.92 21.34
N GLU A 503 0.43 6.99 21.13
CA GLU A 503 1.31 7.68 22.08
C GLU A 503 1.15 9.21 22.02
N GLY A 504 0.89 9.76 20.84
CA GLY A 504 0.84 11.20 20.61
C GLY A 504 -0.54 11.66 20.14
N ASN A 505 -0.66 11.84 18.83
CA ASN A 505 -1.78 12.46 18.16
C ASN A 505 -2.83 11.42 17.76
N VAL A 506 -4.10 11.79 17.91
CA VAL A 506 -5.23 10.92 17.56
C VAL A 506 -6.31 11.71 16.85
N GLY A 507 -6.56 11.38 15.58
CA GLY A 507 -7.70 11.89 14.82
C GLY A 507 -8.81 10.85 14.74
N GLY A 508 -10.03 11.19 15.14
CA GLY A 508 -11.16 10.25 14.94
C GLY A 508 -11.36 9.91 13.46
N ILE A 509 -11.21 10.89 12.58
CA ILE A 509 -11.24 10.71 11.12
C ILE A 509 -9.85 10.88 10.53
N ALA A 510 -9.18 12.00 10.80
CA ALA A 510 -7.90 12.31 10.16
C ALA A 510 -6.86 12.88 11.14
N GLY A 511 -5.62 12.46 10.95
CA GLY A 511 -4.41 13.09 11.46
C GLY A 511 -3.72 13.84 10.32
N PHE A 512 -3.25 15.06 10.61
CA PHE A 512 -2.62 15.93 9.63
C PHE A 512 -1.36 16.57 10.22
N THR A 513 -0.26 16.54 9.48
CA THR A 513 1.02 17.17 9.89
C THR A 513 1.52 18.08 8.77
N ALA A 514 1.96 19.30 9.10
CA ALA A 514 2.20 20.35 8.11
C ALA A 514 3.69 20.60 7.76
N TYR A 515 3.91 21.06 6.51
CA TYR A 515 5.18 21.55 5.93
C TYR A 515 5.01 22.99 5.36
N TYR A 516 6.10 23.62 4.91
CA TYR A 516 6.09 25.05 4.52
C TYR A 516 5.40 25.29 3.17
N LYS A 517 4.35 26.12 3.18
CA LYS A 517 3.67 26.66 1.98
C LYS A 517 4.51 27.78 1.32
N THR A 518 4.39 27.95 0.00
CA THR A 518 4.79 29.17 -0.70
C THR A 518 3.59 30.13 -0.90
N ASP A 519 3.82 31.45 -0.87
CA ASP A 519 2.76 32.49 -0.86
C ASP A 519 1.79 32.49 -2.08
N THR A 520 2.01 31.63 -3.09
CA THR A 520 1.27 31.63 -4.37
C THR A 520 0.42 30.38 -4.64
N ALA A 521 0.33 29.43 -3.71
CA ALA A 521 -0.29 28.12 -3.94
C ALA A 521 -1.82 28.10 -3.74
N ALA A 522 -2.55 27.45 -4.66
CA ALA A 522 -3.99 27.22 -4.61
C ALA A 522 -4.32 25.90 -3.89
N THR A 523 -4.15 25.88 -2.57
CA THR A 523 -4.38 24.69 -1.73
C THR A 523 -5.71 24.77 -0.98
N SER A 524 -6.45 23.66 -0.91
CA SER A 524 -7.69 23.56 -0.15
C SER A 524 -7.86 22.21 0.54
N PHE A 525 -8.40 22.24 1.74
CA PHE A 525 -8.76 21.06 2.51
C PHE A 525 -10.22 21.14 2.97
N SER A 526 -11.00 20.08 2.75
CA SER A 526 -12.37 20.00 3.27
C SER A 526 -12.64 18.72 4.05
N VAL A 527 -13.44 18.85 5.12
CA VAL A 527 -13.98 17.72 5.89
C VAL A 527 -15.49 17.94 6.05
N LEU A 528 -16.28 17.14 5.34
CA LEU A 528 -17.71 17.34 5.18
C LEU A 528 -18.49 16.13 5.67
N ASN A 529 -19.43 16.33 6.58
CA ASN A 529 -20.36 15.30 7.07
C ASN A 529 -19.69 14.04 7.67
N CYS A 530 -18.47 14.17 8.19
CA CYS A 530 -17.75 13.04 8.78
C CYS A 530 -18.15 12.81 10.24
N LYS A 531 -18.14 11.55 10.68
CA LYS A 531 -18.63 11.16 12.01
C LYS A 531 -17.64 10.30 12.77
N ASN A 532 -17.35 10.67 14.01
CA ASN A 532 -16.61 9.82 14.95
C ASN A 532 -17.48 9.45 16.14
N SER A 533 -17.66 8.14 16.38
CA SER A 533 -18.29 7.63 17.60
C SER A 533 -17.35 6.81 18.47
N GLY A 534 -16.16 6.46 17.96
CA GLY A 534 -15.13 5.72 18.70
C GLY A 534 -14.42 6.59 19.74
N ASN A 535 -14.02 5.99 20.86
CA ASN A 535 -13.28 6.72 21.90
C ASN A 535 -11.82 6.91 21.49
N LEU A 536 -11.28 8.09 21.75
CA LEU A 536 -9.94 8.51 21.39
C LEU A 536 -9.10 8.72 22.64
N SER A 537 -7.89 8.19 22.64
CA SER A 537 -7.00 8.29 23.81
C SER A 537 -5.53 8.44 23.44
N SER A 538 -4.82 9.28 24.20
CA SER A 538 -3.37 9.42 24.10
C SER A 538 -2.72 9.00 25.41
N SER A 539 -1.63 8.23 25.31
CA SER A 539 -0.80 7.80 26.44
C SER A 539 0.36 8.76 26.74
N THR A 540 0.35 9.99 26.19
CA THR A 540 1.29 11.03 26.62
C THR A 540 0.61 12.38 26.83
N THR A 541 1.30 13.27 27.54
CA THR A 541 0.86 14.64 27.80
C THR A 541 1.31 15.64 26.74
N ASN A 542 1.75 15.20 25.55
CA ASN A 542 2.31 16.04 24.48
C ASN A 542 1.73 15.71 23.10
N GLY A 543 0.43 15.40 23.03
CA GLY A 543 -0.27 15.08 21.79
C GLY A 543 -1.51 15.95 21.55
N TYR A 544 -1.96 15.96 20.31
CA TYR A 544 -3.20 16.62 19.90
C TYR A 544 -4.26 15.57 19.60
N ILE A 545 -5.42 15.67 20.25
CA ILE A 545 -6.57 14.81 19.95
C ILE A 545 -7.68 15.65 19.36
N GLY A 546 -8.15 15.26 18.18
CA GLY A 546 -9.33 15.82 17.54
C GLY A 546 -10.38 14.75 17.34
N GLY A 547 -11.61 14.98 17.82
CA GLY A 547 -12.72 14.08 17.58
C GLY A 547 -12.95 13.78 16.10
N ILE A 548 -12.65 14.74 15.23
CA ILE A 548 -12.62 14.56 13.78
C ILE A 548 -11.20 14.68 13.26
N LEU A 549 -10.53 15.79 13.58
CA LEU A 549 -9.28 16.19 12.97
C LEU A 549 -8.21 16.54 14.02
N ALA A 550 -7.16 15.73 14.10
CA ALA A 550 -5.94 16.07 14.84
C ALA A 550 -4.93 16.70 13.88
N VAL A 551 -4.44 17.90 14.19
CA VAL A 551 -3.53 18.64 13.31
C VAL A 551 -2.34 19.18 14.10
N ASP A 552 -1.13 18.97 13.59
CA ASP A 552 0.09 19.67 14.01
C ASP A 552 0.43 20.79 13.02
N GLY A 553 -0.26 21.92 13.19
CA GLY A 553 -0.16 23.12 12.35
C GLY A 553 -0.97 23.06 11.03
N PHE A 554 -1.65 24.15 10.69
CA PHE A 554 -2.30 24.32 9.38
C PHE A 554 -1.33 25.06 8.44
N MET A 555 -1.20 24.71 7.16
CA MET A 555 -0.24 25.35 6.23
C MET A 555 -0.74 26.66 5.60
N GLN A 556 -1.37 27.54 6.38
CA GLN A 556 -2.20 28.64 5.85
C GLN A 556 -3.11 28.19 4.67
N THR A 557 -3.64 26.96 4.78
CA THR A 557 -4.49 26.32 3.77
C THR A 557 -5.93 26.67 4.04
N GLN A 558 -6.66 27.04 2.97
CA GLN A 558 -8.08 27.28 3.09
C GLN A 558 -8.78 25.99 3.53
N THR A 559 -9.40 26.01 4.70
CA THR A 559 -9.98 24.81 5.30
C THR A 559 -11.46 25.02 5.58
N VAL A 560 -12.27 24.04 5.17
CA VAL A 560 -13.71 24.01 5.45
C VAL A 560 -14.04 22.73 6.20
N MET A 561 -14.64 22.86 7.38
CA MET A 561 -15.22 21.75 8.12
C MET A 561 -16.70 22.02 8.30
N ASP A 562 -17.55 21.17 7.73
CA ASP A 562 -19.00 21.36 7.77
C ASP A 562 -19.74 20.08 8.11
N GLY A 563 -20.71 20.17 9.03
CA GLY A 563 -21.61 19.05 9.34
C GLY A 563 -20.95 17.85 10.03
N CYS A 564 -19.78 18.03 10.66
CA CYS A 564 -19.08 16.93 11.32
C CYS A 564 -19.59 16.66 12.74
N GLU A 565 -19.59 15.40 13.16
CA GLU A 565 -20.12 14.99 14.46
C GLU A 565 -19.11 14.12 15.24
N ASN A 566 -18.82 14.49 16.49
CA ASN A 566 -18.11 13.64 17.42
C ASN A 566 -19.00 13.26 18.62
N SER A 567 -19.18 11.97 18.84
CA SER A 567 -19.81 11.43 20.06
C SER A 567 -18.85 10.61 20.92
N GLY A 568 -17.66 10.28 20.40
CA GLY A 568 -16.63 9.54 21.10
C GLY A 568 -15.98 10.36 22.21
N LYS A 569 -15.56 9.70 23.30
CA LYS A 569 -14.82 10.35 24.39
C LYS A 569 -13.39 10.64 23.98
N ILE A 570 -12.85 11.76 24.46
CA ILE A 570 -11.44 12.14 24.27
C ILE A 570 -10.75 12.13 25.63
N SER A 571 -9.66 11.37 25.76
CA SER A 571 -8.97 11.18 27.05
C SER A 571 -7.45 11.17 26.92
N PHE A 572 -6.77 12.00 27.71
CA PHE A 572 -5.33 11.86 27.96
C PHE A 572 -5.11 11.04 29.23
N THR A 573 -4.62 9.82 29.09
CA THR A 573 -4.70 8.81 30.16
C THR A 573 -3.46 8.71 31.03
N ASP A 574 -2.28 9.05 30.50
CA ASP A 574 -1.03 8.97 31.25
C ASP A 574 -0.54 10.37 31.66
N PRO A 575 -0.53 10.69 32.96
CA PRO A 575 -0.08 11.99 33.42
C PRO A 575 1.44 12.08 33.47
N TRP A 576 1.94 13.27 33.19
CA TRP A 576 3.33 13.61 33.47
C TRP A 576 3.65 13.47 34.97
N VAL A 577 4.70 12.70 35.28
CA VAL A 577 5.26 12.58 36.63
C VAL A 577 6.56 13.37 36.69
N MET A 578 6.56 14.48 37.43
CA MET A 578 7.70 15.41 37.49
C MET A 578 8.83 14.86 38.37
N GLY A 579 10.02 14.66 37.78
CA GLY A 579 11.23 14.25 38.49
C GLY A 579 12.23 15.38 38.75
N GLU A 580 13.25 15.12 39.57
CA GLU A 580 14.33 16.09 39.86
C GLU A 580 15.07 16.58 38.60
N THR A 581 15.10 15.77 37.54
CA THR A 581 15.74 16.13 36.27
C THR A 581 14.96 17.17 35.48
N ASP A 582 13.64 17.23 35.66
CA ASP A 582 12.76 18.17 34.95
C ASP A 582 12.82 19.57 35.58
N LEU A 583 13.31 19.66 36.82
CA LEU A 583 13.59 20.93 37.50
C LEU A 583 14.91 21.56 37.06
N LYS A 584 15.77 20.83 36.35
CA LYS A 584 17.07 21.34 35.88
C LYS A 584 16.86 22.22 34.66
N THR A 585 16.86 23.53 34.89
CA THR A 585 16.84 24.54 33.83
C THR A 585 18.23 24.80 33.25
N GLU A 586 19.22 23.93 33.47
CA GLU A 586 20.61 24.10 33.02
C GLU A 586 21.10 22.83 32.32
N ASN A 587 21.73 22.98 31.15
CA ASN A 587 22.32 21.87 30.42
C ASN A 587 23.59 21.33 31.12
N ASP A 588 24.18 20.24 30.61
CA ASP A 588 25.41 19.63 31.16
C ASP A 588 26.62 20.61 31.22
N GLU A 589 26.52 21.76 30.54
CA GLU A 589 27.55 22.81 30.46
C GLU A 589 27.24 24.03 31.37
N GLY A 590 26.12 24.00 32.11
CA GLY A 590 25.70 25.05 33.04
C GLY A 590 25.04 26.26 32.37
N GLU A 591 24.63 26.13 31.10
CA GLU A 591 23.85 27.16 30.41
C GLU A 591 22.37 26.99 30.75
N LYS A 592 21.68 28.11 31.05
CA LYS A 592 20.24 28.09 31.28
C LYS A 592 19.50 27.70 30.00
N GLU A 593 18.81 26.57 30.02
CA GLU A 593 17.82 26.22 29.00
C GLU A 593 16.65 27.22 29.09
N ASP A 594 16.21 27.73 27.95
CA ASP A 594 15.11 28.68 27.86
C ASP A 594 13.81 27.98 28.29
N ALA A 595 13.18 28.47 29.36
CA ALA A 595 11.94 27.91 29.90
C ALA A 595 10.80 27.88 28.87
N SER A 596 10.89 28.71 27.82
CA SER A 596 9.94 28.75 26.70
C SER A 596 10.07 27.59 25.69
N LEU A 597 11.04 26.69 25.86
CA LEU A 597 11.27 25.54 24.98
C LEU A 597 10.66 24.22 25.50
N PHE A 598 9.98 24.22 26.66
CA PHE A 598 9.55 22.99 27.35
C PHE A 598 8.16 23.14 28.01
N THR A 599 7.12 23.30 27.19
CA THR A 599 5.71 23.31 27.67
C THR A 599 5.06 21.96 27.39
N LEU A 600 4.64 21.26 28.45
CA LEU A 600 3.83 20.05 28.37
C LEU A 600 2.36 20.44 28.19
N SER A 601 1.72 19.95 27.13
CA SER A 601 0.36 20.36 26.76
C SER A 601 -0.56 19.21 26.40
N VAL A 602 -1.70 19.16 27.10
CA VAL A 602 -2.85 18.35 26.67
C VAL A 602 -3.79 19.22 25.84
N MET A 603 -3.97 18.86 24.58
CA MET A 603 -4.79 19.61 23.63
C MET A 603 -5.85 18.72 23.02
N GLY A 604 -7.09 18.87 23.48
CA GLY A 604 -8.22 18.07 23.05
C GLY A 604 -9.34 18.93 22.51
N GLY A 605 -9.72 18.71 21.25
CA GLY A 605 -10.88 19.33 20.65
C GLY A 605 -11.93 18.30 20.27
N GLY A 606 -13.18 18.56 20.64
CA GLY A 606 -14.28 17.69 20.25
C GLY A 606 -14.43 17.54 18.72
N ILE A 607 -13.99 18.53 17.94
CA ILE A 607 -13.93 18.44 16.47
C ILE A 607 -12.48 18.56 15.99
N VAL A 608 -11.80 19.66 16.33
CA VAL A 608 -10.43 19.97 15.87
C VAL A 608 -9.49 20.05 17.06
N GLY A 609 -8.42 19.27 17.06
CA GLY A 609 -7.43 19.28 18.13
C GLY A 609 -6.73 20.64 18.28
N ARG A 610 -6.15 21.15 17.18
CA ARG A 610 -5.39 22.41 17.19
C ARG A 610 -5.46 23.14 15.84
N ILE A 611 -5.40 24.47 15.87
CA ILE A 611 -5.16 25.33 14.70
C ILE A 611 -4.01 26.30 14.99
N GLY A 612 -2.96 26.29 14.17
CA GLY A 612 -1.84 27.21 14.37
C GLY A 612 -0.68 26.95 13.42
N GLU A 613 0.46 27.56 13.71
CA GLU A 613 1.72 27.26 13.04
C GLU A 613 2.23 25.89 13.51
N ALA A 614 2.91 25.15 12.64
CA ALA A 614 3.57 23.92 13.06
C ALA A 614 4.75 24.27 13.97
N VAL A 615 4.69 23.86 15.24
CA VAL A 615 5.77 24.17 16.20
C VAL A 615 6.28 22.86 16.74
N LEU A 616 7.49 22.49 16.29
CA LEU A 616 8.01 21.14 16.43
C LEU A 616 8.09 20.65 17.88
N LEU A 617 8.20 21.50 18.90
CA LEU A 617 8.30 21.06 20.31
C LEU A 617 8.02 22.17 21.36
N SER A 618 7.54 23.36 21.00
CA SER A 618 7.39 24.47 21.97
C SER A 618 6.10 25.25 21.77
N VAL A 619 5.17 25.01 22.67
CA VAL A 619 3.83 25.62 22.72
C VAL A 619 3.85 27.09 23.17
N ASP A 620 5.00 27.57 23.65
CA ASP A 620 5.19 28.91 24.22
C ASP A 620 5.50 30.00 23.18
N ALA A 621 5.68 29.65 21.90
CA ALA A 621 5.82 30.64 20.83
C ALA A 621 4.48 31.25 20.41
N ASP A 622 3.36 30.61 20.74
CA ASP A 622 2.03 30.97 20.25
C ASP A 622 1.34 31.98 21.19
N GLN A 623 1.07 33.18 20.67
CA GLN A 623 0.34 34.23 21.38
C GLN A 623 -1.09 34.30 20.82
N PRO A 624 -2.11 33.72 21.47
CA PRO A 624 -3.48 33.73 20.96
C PRO A 624 -4.00 35.15 20.73
N ASP A 625 -4.50 35.44 19.53
CA ASP A 625 -5.14 36.71 19.19
C ASP A 625 -6.66 36.54 19.00
N GLY A 626 -7.43 37.11 19.94
CA GLY A 626 -8.89 37.10 19.88
C GLY A 626 -9.48 37.84 18.66
N GLN A 627 -8.71 38.70 17.98
CA GLN A 627 -9.16 39.36 16.74
C GLN A 627 -9.22 38.42 15.54
N GLU A 628 -8.51 37.28 15.60
CA GLU A 628 -8.50 36.26 14.56
C GLU A 628 -9.64 35.24 14.70
N ILE A 629 -10.43 35.35 15.78
CA ILE A 629 -11.64 34.55 16.00
C ILE A 629 -12.88 35.25 15.40
N ASN A 630 -13.72 34.45 14.73
CA ASN A 630 -14.97 34.85 14.07
C ASN A 630 -14.80 35.88 12.94
N LYS A 631 -13.63 35.94 12.29
CA LYS A 631 -13.45 36.72 11.05
C LYS A 631 -14.30 36.16 9.92
N LYS A 632 -14.98 37.03 9.16
CA LYS A 632 -15.83 36.61 8.04
C LYS A 632 -15.04 35.93 6.91
N ASP A 633 -13.81 36.37 6.70
CA ASP A 633 -12.84 35.86 5.75
C ASP A 633 -11.77 34.99 6.42
N ALA A 634 -12.12 34.34 7.54
CA ALA A 634 -11.24 33.43 8.24
C ALA A 634 -10.69 32.33 7.32
N LEU A 635 -9.43 31.96 7.57
CA LEU A 635 -8.72 30.89 6.88
C LEU A 635 -9.41 29.53 7.07
N VAL A 636 -9.85 29.25 8.30
CA VAL A 636 -10.54 28.02 8.69
C VAL A 636 -11.99 28.35 9.02
N ARG A 637 -12.93 27.65 8.38
CA ARG A 637 -14.36 27.72 8.69
C ARG A 637 -14.84 26.41 9.28
N ILE A 638 -15.46 26.48 10.45
CA ILE A 638 -16.05 25.33 11.13
C ILE A 638 -17.54 25.62 11.32
N SER A 639 -18.38 24.91 10.59
CA SER A 639 -19.82 25.14 10.57
C SER A 639 -20.63 23.88 10.82
N ASN A 640 -21.79 24.04 11.48
CA ASN A 640 -22.75 22.95 11.70
C ASN A 640 -22.16 21.70 12.39
N CYS A 641 -21.07 21.86 13.15
CA CYS A 641 -20.41 20.74 13.80
C CYS A 641 -20.95 20.51 15.22
N VAL A 642 -21.01 19.23 15.62
CA VAL A 642 -21.58 18.83 16.91
C VAL A 642 -20.61 17.96 17.68
N ASN A 643 -20.31 18.32 18.92
CA ASN A 643 -19.62 17.45 19.86
C ASN A 643 -20.51 17.10 21.06
N THR A 644 -20.79 15.82 21.23
CA THR A 644 -21.44 15.29 22.44
C THR A 644 -20.49 14.45 23.29
N GLY A 645 -19.25 14.23 22.83
CA GLY A 645 -18.24 13.44 23.54
C GLY A 645 -17.67 14.17 24.75
N ASP A 646 -17.40 13.42 25.82
CA ASP A 646 -16.74 13.94 27.02
C ASP A 646 -15.24 14.13 26.75
N LEU A 647 -14.68 15.21 27.28
CA LEU A 647 -13.25 15.52 27.23
C LEU A 647 -12.64 15.38 28.62
N SER A 648 -11.55 14.62 28.74
CA SER A 648 -10.87 14.39 30.02
C SER A 648 -9.34 14.29 29.88
N TYR A 649 -8.64 14.54 30.98
CA TYR A 649 -7.19 14.39 31.07
C TYR A 649 -6.76 14.13 32.52
N GLU A 650 -5.68 13.39 32.71
CA GLU A 650 -5.03 13.27 34.02
C GLU A 650 -4.09 14.46 34.28
N LYS A 651 -4.19 15.05 35.48
CA LYS A 651 -3.31 16.16 35.90
C LYS A 651 -1.90 15.65 36.21
N PRO A 652 -0.86 16.49 36.05
CA PRO A 652 0.50 16.17 36.46
C PRO A 652 0.57 15.66 37.90
N LYS A 653 1.49 14.74 38.15
CA LYS A 653 1.76 14.15 39.47
C LYS A 653 3.18 14.50 39.90
N LYS A 654 3.37 14.71 41.21
CA LYS A 654 4.69 14.93 41.80
C LYS A 654 5.46 13.61 41.86
N GLY A 655 6.67 13.57 41.29
CA GLY A 655 7.58 12.44 41.39
C GLY A 655 8.48 12.49 42.63
N ASP A 656 9.27 11.43 42.80
CA ASP A 656 10.19 11.30 43.92
C ASP A 656 11.33 12.34 43.84
N GLY A 657 11.71 12.91 44.98
CA GLY A 657 12.78 13.92 45.09
C GLY A 657 12.33 15.37 44.82
N VAL A 658 11.11 15.59 44.32
CA VAL A 658 10.54 16.92 44.08
C VAL A 658 9.73 17.38 45.30
N THR A 659 9.98 18.60 45.78
CA THR A 659 9.16 19.21 46.84
C THR A 659 7.80 19.67 46.30
N GLU A 660 6.81 19.84 47.18
CA GLU A 660 5.49 20.34 46.77
C GLU A 660 5.58 21.74 46.16
N GLU A 661 6.46 22.60 46.69
CA GLU A 661 6.64 23.96 46.20
C GLU A 661 7.25 23.98 44.80
N GLU A 662 8.26 23.16 44.55
CA GLU A 662 8.86 22.98 43.22
C GLU A 662 7.84 22.45 42.22
N PHE A 663 7.04 21.45 42.61
CA PHE A 663 5.99 20.89 41.78
C PHE A 663 4.94 21.93 41.39
N GLN A 664 4.40 22.69 42.36
CA GLN A 664 3.40 23.71 42.08
C GLN A 664 3.94 24.83 41.19
N LYS A 665 5.18 25.26 41.41
CA LYS A 665 5.83 26.29 40.59
C LYS A 665 6.05 25.80 39.16
N ALA A 666 6.55 24.59 38.99
CA ALA A 666 6.83 24.02 37.67
C ALA A 666 5.53 23.70 36.92
N ALA A 667 4.49 23.17 37.59
CA ALA A 667 3.17 22.98 36.99
C ALA A 667 2.52 24.30 36.55
N GLN A 668 2.71 25.40 37.28
CA GLN A 668 2.23 26.72 36.82
C GLN A 668 3.00 27.28 35.62
N THR A 669 4.26 26.84 35.44
CA THR A 669 5.15 27.38 34.42
C THR A 669 5.09 26.57 33.13
N TYR A 670 5.05 25.24 33.22
CA TYR A 670 5.31 24.33 32.10
C TYR A 670 4.10 23.50 31.68
N TRP A 671 2.96 23.62 32.35
CA TRP A 671 1.76 22.83 32.03
C TRP A 671 0.65 23.71 31.48
N LYS A 672 0.16 23.34 30.30
CA LYS A 672 -1.04 23.93 29.67
C LYS A 672 -2.05 22.83 29.39
N ALA A 673 -3.32 23.12 29.65
CA ALA A 673 -4.43 22.24 29.26
C ALA A 673 -5.44 23.04 28.45
N SER A 674 -5.64 22.64 27.19
CA SER A 674 -6.55 23.29 26.25
C SER A 674 -7.57 22.25 25.79
N MET A 675 -8.72 22.20 26.47
CA MET A 675 -9.79 21.24 26.19
C MET A 675 -11.06 21.99 25.76
N GLY A 676 -11.42 21.93 24.48
CA GLY A 676 -12.55 22.66 23.91
C GLY A 676 -13.55 21.76 23.21
N GLY A 677 -14.84 22.10 23.34
CA GLY A 677 -15.93 21.32 22.76
C GLY A 677 -15.88 21.23 21.24
N ILE A 678 -15.35 22.25 20.58
CA ILE A 678 -15.16 22.27 19.13
C ILE A 678 -13.67 22.34 18.80
N LEU A 679 -12.96 23.33 19.34
CA LEU A 679 -11.54 23.57 19.07
C LEU A 679 -10.73 23.44 20.35
N GLY A 680 -9.74 22.54 20.37
CA GLY A 680 -8.85 22.33 21.51
C GLY A 680 -7.97 23.55 21.77
N ASP A 681 -7.03 23.83 20.86
CA ASP A 681 -6.11 24.97 20.97
C ASP A 681 -6.02 25.80 19.68
N CYS A 682 -5.83 27.11 19.80
CA CYS A 682 -5.51 27.99 18.67
C CYS A 682 -4.37 28.96 18.99
N SER A 683 -3.34 28.97 18.14
CA SER A 683 -2.36 30.06 18.16
C SER A 683 -2.89 31.33 17.51
N CYS A 684 -3.77 31.18 16.51
CA CYS A 684 -4.57 32.24 15.90
C CYS A 684 -3.78 33.54 15.63
N THR A 685 -2.58 33.42 15.06
CA THR A 685 -1.69 34.54 14.70
C THR A 685 -1.09 34.28 13.31
N ASN A 686 -0.28 35.19 12.77
CA ASN A 686 0.43 34.97 11.50
C ASN A 686 -0.46 34.49 10.34
N GLY A 687 -1.71 34.99 10.25
CA GLY A 687 -2.67 34.62 9.19
C GLY A 687 -3.57 33.41 9.51
N TYR A 688 -3.36 32.74 10.64
CA TYR A 688 -4.29 31.73 11.15
C TYR A 688 -5.50 32.40 11.80
N SER A 689 -6.66 32.25 11.16
CA SER A 689 -7.94 32.78 11.63
C SER A 689 -9.03 31.73 11.51
N VAL A 690 -9.99 31.78 12.43
CA VAL A 690 -11.04 30.77 12.53
C VAL A 690 -12.41 31.44 12.63
N ASN A 691 -13.40 30.87 11.96
CA ASN A 691 -14.79 31.29 12.07
C ASN A 691 -15.68 30.10 12.41
N PHE A 692 -16.55 30.30 13.39
CA PHE A 692 -17.51 29.30 13.84
C PHE A 692 -18.93 29.72 13.47
N GLU A 693 -19.71 28.78 12.93
CA GLU A 693 -21.12 29.01 12.61
C GLU A 693 -21.97 27.81 13.02
N ASN A 694 -22.99 28.01 13.87
CA ASN A 694 -23.97 26.98 14.23
C ASN A 694 -23.37 25.67 14.79
N CYS A 695 -22.32 25.78 15.62
CA CYS A 695 -21.68 24.63 16.27
C CYS A 695 -22.31 24.36 17.65
N THR A 696 -22.41 23.10 18.06
CA THR A 696 -22.96 22.70 19.37
C THR A 696 -22.01 21.80 20.14
N TYR A 697 -21.88 22.02 21.46
CA TYR A 697 -20.99 21.25 22.33
C TYR A 697 -21.56 21.08 23.74
N HIS A 698 -21.13 20.03 24.45
CA HIS A 698 -21.55 19.72 25.84
C HIS A 698 -20.49 20.04 26.91
N THR A 699 -19.32 20.53 26.51
CA THR A 699 -18.24 20.95 27.41
C THR A 699 -18.50 22.34 27.99
N GLU A 700 -17.69 22.76 28.97
CA GLU A 700 -17.80 24.09 29.58
C GLU A 700 -17.57 25.23 28.58
N ARG A 701 -16.66 25.02 27.62
CA ARG A 701 -16.30 25.99 26.57
C ARG A 701 -16.20 25.31 25.21
N GLY A 702 -16.44 26.06 24.16
CA GLY A 702 -16.28 25.64 22.76
C GLY A 702 -14.82 25.71 22.32
N ILE A 703 -14.09 26.73 22.77
CA ILE A 703 -12.64 26.88 22.57
C ILE A 703 -11.89 26.62 23.89
N GLY A 704 -10.86 25.75 23.84
CA GLY A 704 -10.08 25.36 25.01
C GLY A 704 -9.16 26.44 25.56
N ASN A 705 -8.67 27.37 24.72
CA ASN A 705 -7.95 28.57 25.18
C ASN A 705 -8.86 29.46 26.02
N THR A 706 -8.50 29.63 27.29
CA THR A 706 -9.28 30.43 28.25
C THR A 706 -9.26 31.93 27.95
N GLU A 707 -8.21 32.38 27.28
CA GLU A 707 -7.88 33.75 26.91
C GLU A 707 -8.55 34.20 25.60
N LEU A 708 -9.03 33.27 24.77
CA LEU A 708 -9.80 33.56 23.58
C LEU A 708 -11.30 33.75 23.90
N PRO A 709 -12.04 34.51 23.09
CA PRO A 709 -13.50 34.53 23.18
C PRO A 709 -14.06 33.13 22.93
N ASP A 710 -15.16 32.77 23.60
CA ASP A 710 -15.83 31.50 23.35
C ASP A 710 -16.75 31.57 22.13
N ILE A 711 -17.22 30.42 21.65
CA ILE A 711 -18.17 30.31 20.52
C ILE A 711 -19.54 30.83 20.97
N GLU A 712 -20.16 31.68 20.14
CA GLU A 712 -21.49 32.26 20.38
C GLU A 712 -22.65 31.32 20.02
#